data_AF-A0A7V8ZH07-F1
#
_entry.id   AF-A0A7V8ZH07-F1
#
_cell.length_a   1.000
_cell.length_b   1.000
_cell.length_c   1.000
_cell.angle_alpha   90.00
_cell.angle_beta   90.00
_cell.angle_gamma   90.00
#
_symmetry.space_group_name_H-M   'P 1'
#
loop_
_entity.id
_entity.type
_entity.pdbx_description
1 polymer ?
#
loop_
_entity_poly.entity_id
_entity_poly.type
_entity_poly.pdbx_seq_one_letter_code
_entity_poly.pdbx_strand_id
1 'polypeptide(L)'
;MPSRVLKLRKNRDPGAEATPPSLPALRFDPTRKHANVTLTVSNSVATVGTSNDNGALGTGPKYSGKWVWSGVVGSTAHVSVGIATVDHAFASDLQWLGRNNLSAAVHTISQKAFFSGGALSQTLMPYGNGDTVTVAVDLDASPRKLWWKVGQNAWNGSVTANPATDTEGFLLAGLGSGAVYPAISGYVGAQITIVAPPAITGFLPFDGVAQTGIVASSIVANTRTFTMTRPAANLSAAGIPSTADVEYPAIGSNLNPANYATPADYAAAVKALTDGTAHGDNPTMASEHAALHALVTRSAATHVAVQHGNWNTAATWYPAEIPTANSKVLIPAAIAVTVNTVKTTKHHTIRVDGWLKHSPTVNTQLIYDTLVVSGTGLLRMGTVNNPVIPTVTCHHLFADNGAIDVAWDPQLLSRGMISHGTHEAHAAIKTNFSVATASSIPVGTTSITLSPAPVGWRVGDTVAIGATKIRADTWNGTTYIDGGTDDEERTISAISGATITLSSGLSYTHNSPAGRTDLRAYIGNVTRNVVFRNENANVPTTQSGHTMWMHSDGVDVRYVEARKISRTDKNIRALNPGAQTNTATTNVKARYPFHAHLNGVGSTEVAHIVVGCSANGSPGWGFAHHGSFSDFENCIAYDFQGAGFVAEVGNERGTWRGNIAMKGKGRPISEWNLSQPKEGNDIEAGDMGRGGDGFWFQGRQVVAQDNVAVSTVNAFIFMHRDASSQANRWMIHPRTELFELPSAMKGRGVMNTIIDHTWDSSMFPIIEFRGNTVCCAYVGLQVIKRNPEQHHDVRTLIKDTKIWEVEWGIHFEYTSHYTTANTDILGSAVGWRGGTRATRGFSYGANTMDMVADGLTVSGFSTGVFQDKRLPLTAWPVDYRHVYIDATVANFSTERDGFMASYDPAAYPTPTAGDKWLTSANVNRNANVTFMPSWGSSIPIWDFNAGRLVEITGTKTDGIDTVPYPVKPDKDNLGTNEFWYSWLPTYGYYTDSLNASRKIAIVPHYYSNRIDNSLELMAIPIEVRNTSGATGSTNKGSLNLSSPVPVAVNQNVTCPAGGSTVISPLTNDSANGGAALSLHEFTQPVRGRVVNNGNNTVTYTPQRGFIGTDTFRYWNTNKRHFARANITVTVS
;
A
#
# COMPACT_ATOMS: atom_id res chain seq x y z
N MET A 1 52.11 10.75 -3.34
CA MET A 1 51.73 11.27 -4.69
C MET A 1 52.82 10.87 -5.68
N PRO A 2 52.59 10.75 -7.00
CA PRO A 2 51.38 10.99 -7.83
C PRO A 2 50.91 9.70 -8.57
N SER A 3 49.68 9.46 -9.04
CA SER A 3 48.61 10.21 -9.74
C SER A 3 48.57 9.97 -11.27
N ARG A 4 47.34 9.77 -11.79
CA ARG A 4 46.83 10.26 -13.11
C ARG A 4 47.18 9.39 -14.36
N VAL A 5 46.35 9.26 -15.40
CA VAL A 5 45.15 10.01 -15.82
C VAL A 5 44.34 9.26 -16.88
N LEU A 6 43.01 9.39 -16.79
CA LEU A 6 42.01 9.20 -17.83
C LEU A 6 42.00 10.44 -18.75
N LYS A 7 42.11 10.31 -20.08
CA LYS A 7 41.85 11.43 -21.01
C LYS A 7 41.08 11.01 -22.27
N LEU A 8 39.89 11.59 -22.34
CA LEU A 8 38.97 11.80 -23.46
C LEU A 8 39.61 12.51 -24.67
N ARG A 9 38.98 12.33 -25.85
CA ARG A 9 38.78 13.30 -26.97
C ARG A 9 37.99 12.59 -28.09
N LYS A 10 37.08 13.19 -28.89
CA LYS A 10 36.70 14.60 -29.11
C LYS A 10 35.36 14.70 -29.89
N ASN A 11 34.68 15.83 -29.68
CA ASN A 11 33.46 16.38 -30.26
C ASN A 11 33.28 16.33 -31.80
N ARG A 12 32.02 16.33 -32.24
CA ARG A 12 31.53 17.11 -33.41
C ARG A 12 30.45 18.09 -32.95
N ASP A 13 30.56 19.33 -33.43
CA ASP A 13 29.70 20.47 -33.13
C ASP A 13 28.27 20.37 -33.73
N PRO A 14 27.30 21.11 -33.17
CA PRO A 14 25.90 21.10 -33.57
C PRO A 14 25.63 22.03 -34.76
N GLY A 15 25.13 21.48 -35.86
CA GLY A 15 24.46 22.25 -36.92
C GLY A 15 23.02 22.55 -36.51
N ALA A 16 22.58 23.77 -36.78
CA ALA A 16 21.23 24.26 -36.50
C ALA A 16 20.15 23.37 -37.16
N GLU A 17 19.40 22.64 -36.35
CA GLU A 17 18.11 22.08 -36.75
C GLU A 17 17.00 22.95 -36.16
N ALA A 18 16.11 23.40 -37.04
CA ALA A 18 14.95 24.19 -36.71
C ALA A 18 14.11 23.51 -35.62
N THR A 19 13.68 24.30 -34.63
CA THR A 19 12.69 23.88 -33.64
C THR A 19 11.48 23.28 -34.38
N PRO A 20 11.14 21.99 -34.17
CA PRO A 20 9.90 21.46 -34.71
C PRO A 20 8.74 22.24 -34.09
N PRO A 21 7.68 22.58 -34.84
CA PRO A 21 6.48 23.15 -34.24
C PRO A 21 6.01 22.24 -33.11
N SER A 22 5.63 22.82 -31.98
CA SER A 22 5.12 22.09 -30.82
C SER A 22 3.96 21.21 -31.28
N LEU A 23 4.19 19.90 -31.31
CA LEU A 23 3.17 18.94 -31.72
C LEU A 23 2.01 18.99 -30.71
N PRO A 24 0.74 18.98 -31.18
CA PRO A 24 -0.40 18.90 -30.27
C PRO A 24 -0.31 17.64 -29.41
N ALA A 25 -0.81 17.74 -28.16
CA ALA A 25 -0.78 16.64 -27.20
C ALA A 25 -1.73 15.49 -27.61
N LEU A 26 -2.81 15.79 -28.36
CA LEU A 26 -3.64 14.80 -29.05
C LEU A 26 -2.95 14.28 -30.32
N ARG A 27 -2.91 12.95 -30.49
CA ARG A 27 -2.33 12.25 -31.65
C ARG A 27 -3.26 11.14 -32.10
N PHE A 28 -3.00 10.53 -33.24
CA PHE A 28 -3.58 9.25 -33.63
C PHE A 28 -2.84 8.11 -32.93
N ASP A 29 -3.59 7.09 -32.51
CA ASP A 29 -3.05 5.93 -31.82
C ASP A 29 -2.51 4.91 -32.84
N PRO A 30 -1.19 4.63 -32.85
CA PRO A 30 -0.59 3.69 -33.80
C PRO A 30 -1.05 2.24 -33.59
N THR A 31 -1.60 1.92 -32.42
CA THR A 31 -2.14 0.59 -32.09
C THR A 31 -3.62 0.44 -32.43
N ARG A 32 -4.32 1.54 -32.76
CA ARG A 32 -5.78 1.56 -33.02
C ARG A 32 -6.13 2.27 -34.32
N LYS A 33 -5.52 1.78 -35.38
CA LYS A 33 -5.73 2.22 -36.75
C LYS A 33 -5.88 1.02 -37.67
N HIS A 34 -6.51 1.23 -38.82
CA HIS A 34 -6.43 0.25 -39.89
C HIS A 34 -4.99 0.09 -40.39
N ALA A 35 -4.64 -1.10 -40.87
CA ALA A 35 -3.32 -1.37 -41.44
C ALA A 35 -2.97 -0.40 -42.58
N ASN A 36 -3.99 -0.01 -43.36
CA ASN A 36 -3.85 0.92 -44.50
C ASN A 36 -3.80 2.40 -44.09
N VAL A 37 -3.81 2.75 -42.80
CA VAL A 37 -3.60 4.13 -42.36
C VAL A 37 -2.14 4.34 -41.98
N THR A 38 -1.50 5.31 -42.61
CA THR A 38 -0.13 5.74 -42.28
C THR A 38 -0.20 6.94 -41.35
N LEU A 39 0.53 6.88 -40.24
CA LEU A 39 0.66 7.98 -39.29
C LEU A 39 2.02 8.65 -39.46
N THR A 40 2.03 9.97 -39.60
CA THR A 40 3.25 10.77 -39.80
C THR A 40 3.28 11.95 -38.84
N VAL A 41 4.41 12.65 -38.76
CA VAL A 41 4.59 13.87 -37.94
C VAL A 41 4.25 13.55 -36.47
N SER A 42 4.95 12.55 -35.92
CA SER A 42 4.73 12.02 -34.57
C SER A 42 3.27 11.67 -34.28
N ASN A 43 2.64 11.02 -35.25
CA ASN A 43 1.26 10.57 -35.27
C ASN A 43 0.19 11.67 -35.22
N SER A 44 0.53 12.93 -35.49
CA SER A 44 -0.47 14.02 -35.58
C SER A 44 -1.17 14.09 -36.94
N VAL A 45 -0.62 13.43 -37.96
CA VAL A 45 -1.20 13.34 -39.31
C VAL A 45 -1.53 11.89 -39.62
N ALA A 46 -2.77 11.63 -40.03
CA ALA A 46 -3.19 10.33 -40.53
C ALA A 46 -3.53 10.42 -42.02
N THR A 47 -2.98 9.51 -42.82
CA THR A 47 -3.23 9.39 -44.26
C THR A 47 -3.74 7.99 -44.60
N VAL A 48 -4.88 7.88 -45.25
CA VAL A 48 -5.43 6.62 -45.74
C VAL A 48 -4.71 6.22 -47.03
N GLY A 49 -4.12 5.03 -47.02
CA GLY A 49 -3.26 4.50 -48.07
C GLY A 49 -4.04 3.84 -49.20
N THR A 50 -4.27 2.54 -49.12
CA THR A 50 -4.49 1.67 -50.29
C THR A 50 -5.94 1.19 -50.52
N SER A 51 -6.85 1.37 -49.57
CA SER A 51 -8.28 1.06 -49.73
C SER A 51 -9.17 2.06 -48.97
N ASN A 52 -10.43 2.16 -49.41
CA ASN A 52 -11.39 3.13 -48.91
C ASN A 52 -11.98 2.76 -47.54
N ASP A 53 -12.56 3.75 -46.86
CA ASP A 53 -13.30 3.63 -45.59
C ASP A 53 -12.46 3.06 -44.44
N ASN A 54 -11.21 3.52 -44.39
CA ASN A 54 -10.24 3.15 -43.38
C ASN A 54 -9.93 4.34 -42.47
N GLY A 55 -9.63 4.04 -41.21
CA GLY A 55 -9.57 5.06 -40.18
C GLY A 55 -8.64 4.75 -39.03
N ALA A 56 -8.58 5.69 -38.10
CA ALA A 56 -7.78 5.61 -36.90
C ALA A 56 -8.49 6.32 -35.75
N LEU A 57 -8.29 5.80 -34.53
CA LEU A 57 -8.67 6.46 -33.31
C LEU A 57 -7.55 7.42 -32.86
N GLY A 58 -7.96 8.54 -32.26
CA GLY A 58 -7.10 9.41 -31.50
C GLY A 58 -6.67 8.77 -30.18
N THR A 59 -5.61 9.30 -29.58
CA THR A 59 -5.17 8.98 -28.22
C THR A 59 -6.04 9.71 -27.19
N GLY A 60 -6.13 9.19 -25.96
CA GLY A 60 -6.82 9.90 -24.87
C GLY A 60 -8.33 9.64 -24.82
N PRO A 61 -8.77 8.43 -24.43
CA PRO A 61 -10.19 8.11 -24.27
C PRO A 61 -10.88 9.01 -23.26
N LYS A 62 -12.13 9.35 -23.53
CA LYS A 62 -13.02 10.04 -22.59
C LYS A 62 -14.24 9.19 -22.28
N TYR A 63 -14.62 9.13 -21.01
CA TYR A 63 -15.72 8.29 -20.53
C TYR A 63 -16.94 9.13 -20.08
N SER A 64 -16.67 10.36 -19.65
CA SER A 64 -17.59 11.36 -19.13
C SER A 64 -17.02 12.75 -19.41
N GLY A 65 -17.83 13.80 -19.32
CA GLY A 65 -17.44 15.20 -19.51
C GLY A 65 -17.73 15.76 -20.91
N LYS A 66 -17.48 17.08 -21.03
CA LYS A 66 -17.63 17.86 -22.26
C LYS A 66 -16.27 18.07 -22.92
N TRP A 67 -16.10 17.59 -24.15
CA TRP A 67 -14.81 17.54 -24.84
C TRP A 67 -14.85 18.10 -26.25
N VAL A 68 -13.76 18.73 -26.68
CA VAL A 68 -13.62 19.29 -28.03
C VAL A 68 -12.31 18.87 -28.69
N TRP A 69 -12.33 18.59 -29.99
CA TRP A 69 -11.12 18.38 -30.79
C TRP A 69 -11.30 18.94 -32.20
N SER A 70 -10.18 19.21 -32.88
CA SER A 70 -10.18 19.73 -34.24
C SER A 70 -9.17 19.02 -35.13
N GLY A 71 -9.51 18.92 -36.41
CA GLY A 71 -8.62 18.42 -37.45
C GLY A 71 -8.70 19.29 -38.70
N VAL A 72 -7.56 19.54 -39.34
CA VAL A 72 -7.48 20.16 -40.67
C VAL A 72 -7.49 19.06 -41.72
N VAL A 73 -8.39 19.18 -42.69
CA VAL A 73 -8.46 18.27 -43.83
C VAL A 73 -7.31 18.59 -44.79
N GLY A 74 -6.40 17.64 -45.02
CA GLY A 74 -5.20 17.82 -45.85
C GLY A 74 -5.30 17.25 -47.26
N SER A 75 -6.50 16.92 -47.73
CA SER A 75 -6.71 16.23 -49.01
C SER A 75 -8.03 16.61 -49.68
N THR A 76 -8.12 16.39 -50.99
CA THR A 76 -9.39 16.47 -51.75
C THR A 76 -10.18 15.15 -51.75
N ALA A 77 -9.63 14.08 -51.18
CA ALA A 77 -10.30 12.79 -51.04
C ALA A 77 -11.42 12.84 -49.97
N HIS A 78 -12.33 11.85 -49.99
CA HIS A 78 -13.41 11.77 -49.01
C HIS A 78 -12.86 11.52 -47.61
N VAL A 79 -13.13 12.46 -46.71
CA VAL A 79 -12.72 12.46 -45.31
C VAL A 79 -13.95 12.54 -44.41
N SER A 80 -13.92 11.76 -43.33
CA SER A 80 -14.92 11.76 -42.26
C SER A 80 -14.26 12.01 -40.91
N VAL A 81 -14.81 12.97 -40.16
CA VAL A 81 -14.27 13.47 -38.87
C VAL A 81 -15.32 13.29 -37.80
N GLY A 82 -14.98 12.70 -36.67
CA GLY A 82 -15.97 12.49 -35.62
C GLY A 82 -15.43 11.86 -34.35
N ILE A 83 -16.27 11.02 -33.75
CA ILE A 83 -15.97 10.28 -32.55
C ILE A 83 -16.31 8.80 -32.72
N ALA A 84 -15.62 7.93 -32.01
CA ALA A 84 -15.91 6.50 -31.99
C ALA A 84 -15.60 5.89 -30.62
N THR A 85 -16.29 4.80 -30.27
CA THR A 85 -15.97 4.02 -29.07
C THR A 85 -14.77 3.10 -29.31
N VAL A 86 -14.20 2.55 -28.23
CA VAL A 86 -13.10 1.56 -28.33
C VAL A 86 -13.48 0.34 -29.16
N ASP A 87 -14.76 -0.03 -29.16
CA ASP A 87 -15.28 -1.21 -29.85
C ASP A 87 -15.50 -0.96 -31.35
N HIS A 88 -15.35 0.27 -31.83
CA HIS A 88 -15.39 0.58 -33.26
C HIS A 88 -14.08 0.10 -33.92
N ALA A 89 -14.12 -1.13 -34.42
CA ALA A 89 -12.94 -1.82 -34.93
C ALA A 89 -12.56 -1.34 -36.35
N PHE A 90 -11.44 -0.64 -36.48
CA PHE A 90 -10.74 -0.45 -37.75
C PHE A 90 -9.89 -1.68 -38.14
N ALA A 91 -10.36 -2.90 -37.85
CA ALA A 91 -9.62 -4.14 -38.05
C ALA A 91 -9.83 -4.78 -39.44
N SER A 92 -10.75 -4.24 -40.24
CA SER A 92 -11.09 -4.68 -41.60
C SER A 92 -11.46 -3.47 -42.47
N ASP A 93 -11.38 -3.62 -43.79
CA ASP A 93 -11.80 -2.59 -44.74
C ASP A 93 -13.31 -2.25 -44.60
N LEU A 94 -13.73 -1.07 -45.07
CA LEU A 94 -15.13 -0.60 -45.09
C LEU A 94 -15.72 -0.20 -43.71
N GLN A 95 -14.89 0.23 -42.77
CA GLN A 95 -15.31 0.65 -41.42
C GLN A 95 -15.42 2.19 -41.32
N TRP A 96 -16.33 2.78 -42.10
CA TRP A 96 -16.56 4.22 -42.09
C TRP A 96 -17.30 4.69 -40.82
N LEU A 97 -16.92 5.86 -40.32
CA LEU A 97 -17.49 6.44 -39.11
C LEU A 97 -18.95 6.85 -39.31
N GLY A 98 -19.81 6.50 -38.35
CA GLY A 98 -21.25 6.74 -38.42
C GLY A 98 -22.06 5.54 -38.93
N ARG A 99 -21.41 4.45 -39.36
CA ARG A 99 -22.05 3.24 -39.91
C ARG A 99 -22.88 2.46 -38.89
N ASN A 100 -22.49 2.51 -37.62
CA ASN A 100 -23.11 1.79 -36.51
C ASN A 100 -23.26 2.71 -35.29
N ASN A 101 -23.85 2.20 -34.22
CA ASN A 101 -24.02 2.95 -32.98
C ASN A 101 -22.71 3.11 -32.17
N LEU A 102 -21.56 2.70 -32.70
CA LEU A 102 -20.26 2.82 -32.06
C LEU A 102 -19.49 4.07 -32.51
N SER A 103 -19.99 4.81 -33.49
CA SER A 103 -19.32 6.02 -34.00
C SER A 103 -20.30 7.02 -34.58
N ALA A 104 -19.92 8.30 -34.54
CA ALA A 104 -20.66 9.39 -35.18
C ALA A 104 -19.66 10.33 -35.87
N ALA A 105 -19.93 10.73 -37.11
CA ALA A 105 -19.02 11.60 -37.86
C ALA A 105 -19.73 12.45 -38.91
N VAL A 106 -19.10 13.57 -39.27
CA VAL A 106 -19.42 14.35 -40.47
C VAL A 106 -18.65 13.83 -41.66
N HIS A 107 -19.27 13.89 -42.83
CA HIS A 107 -18.76 13.35 -44.08
C HIS A 107 -18.62 14.45 -45.15
N THR A 108 -17.44 14.55 -45.78
CA THR A 108 -17.16 15.54 -46.84
C THR A 108 -18.03 15.37 -48.09
N ILE A 109 -18.33 14.13 -48.50
CA ILE A 109 -19.00 13.85 -49.79
C ILE A 109 -20.53 14.08 -49.73
N SER A 110 -21.14 13.70 -48.62
CA SER A 110 -22.58 13.79 -48.40
C SER A 110 -22.97 15.07 -47.66
N GLN A 111 -22.01 15.80 -47.10
CA GLN A 111 -22.19 17.03 -46.32
C GLN A 111 -23.22 16.88 -45.20
N LYS A 112 -23.28 15.67 -44.66
CA LYS A 112 -24.18 15.27 -43.58
C LYS A 112 -23.38 14.57 -42.51
N ALA A 113 -23.96 14.51 -41.32
CA ALA A 113 -23.47 13.64 -40.29
C ALA A 113 -24.20 12.31 -40.26
N PHE A 114 -23.50 11.29 -39.78
CA PHE A 114 -23.99 9.93 -39.71
C PHE A 114 -23.82 9.39 -38.29
N PHE A 115 -24.83 8.65 -37.85
CA PHE A 115 -24.83 7.86 -36.63
C PHE A 115 -25.75 6.66 -36.82
N SER A 116 -25.33 5.47 -36.38
CA SER A 116 -26.12 4.24 -36.49
C SER A 116 -26.58 3.89 -37.92
N GLY A 117 -25.78 4.26 -38.92
CA GLY A 117 -26.02 3.98 -40.34
C GLY A 117 -26.96 4.95 -41.05
N GLY A 118 -27.57 5.88 -40.32
CA GLY A 118 -28.48 6.90 -40.86
C GLY A 118 -27.85 8.30 -40.88
N ALA A 119 -28.23 9.11 -41.88
CA ALA A 119 -27.89 10.52 -41.90
C ALA A 119 -28.74 11.30 -40.88
N LEU A 120 -28.10 12.12 -40.06
CA LEU A 120 -28.75 13.07 -39.15
C LEU A 120 -29.34 14.21 -39.99
N SER A 121 -30.56 14.65 -39.68
CA SER A 121 -31.46 15.41 -40.55
C SER A 121 -31.05 16.85 -40.91
N GLN A 122 -29.83 17.30 -40.59
CA GLN A 122 -29.32 18.64 -40.94
C GLN A 122 -28.21 18.54 -41.99
N THR A 123 -28.36 19.31 -43.07
CA THR A 123 -27.31 19.46 -44.09
C THR A 123 -26.30 20.48 -43.59
N LEU A 124 -25.03 20.14 -43.64
CA LEU A 124 -23.93 20.99 -43.20
C LEU A 124 -23.33 21.73 -44.39
N MET A 125 -22.57 22.78 -44.10
CA MET A 125 -21.76 23.46 -45.11
C MET A 125 -20.73 22.48 -45.71
N PRO A 126 -20.46 22.53 -47.03
CA PRO A 126 -19.36 21.80 -47.66
C PRO A 126 -18.04 22.07 -46.94
N TYR A 127 -17.19 21.06 -46.81
CA TYR A 127 -15.81 21.20 -46.33
C TYR A 127 -14.87 20.29 -47.12
N GLY A 128 -13.61 20.71 -47.26
CA GLY A 128 -12.61 20.05 -48.07
C GLY A 128 -11.19 20.45 -47.71
N ASN A 129 -10.25 20.29 -48.64
CA ASN A 129 -8.82 20.53 -48.40
C ASN A 129 -8.55 21.93 -47.84
N GLY A 130 -7.88 22.01 -46.70
CA GLY A 130 -7.54 23.23 -45.97
C GLY A 130 -8.54 23.60 -44.87
N ASP A 131 -9.72 22.99 -44.82
CA ASP A 131 -10.74 23.32 -43.84
C ASP A 131 -10.49 22.67 -42.47
N THR A 132 -10.70 23.44 -41.40
CA THR A 132 -10.69 22.95 -40.02
C THR A 132 -12.08 22.47 -39.62
N VAL A 133 -12.20 21.19 -39.27
CA VAL A 133 -13.41 20.62 -38.67
C VAL A 133 -13.22 20.51 -37.17
N THR A 134 -14.15 21.06 -36.40
CA THR A 134 -14.16 20.99 -34.94
C THR A 134 -15.34 20.15 -34.48
N VAL A 135 -15.11 19.22 -33.57
CA VAL A 135 -16.12 18.32 -32.99
C VAL A 135 -16.14 18.53 -31.47
N ALA A 136 -17.30 18.86 -30.93
CA ALA A 136 -17.56 18.98 -29.50
C ALA A 136 -18.58 17.92 -29.07
N VAL A 137 -18.31 17.20 -27.99
CA VAL A 137 -19.19 16.14 -27.47
C VAL A 137 -19.44 16.35 -25.98
N ASP A 138 -20.69 16.17 -25.57
CA ASP A 138 -21.07 16.03 -24.17
C ASP A 138 -21.38 14.56 -23.90
N LEU A 139 -20.45 13.89 -23.20
CA LEU A 139 -20.56 12.48 -22.83
C LEU A 139 -21.42 12.25 -21.59
N ASP A 140 -21.74 13.31 -20.84
CA ASP A 140 -22.57 13.28 -19.64
C ASP A 140 -24.05 13.51 -19.95
N ALA A 141 -24.35 14.12 -21.11
CA ALA A 141 -25.72 14.22 -21.59
C ALA A 141 -26.34 12.82 -21.79
N SER A 142 -27.62 12.69 -21.44
CA SER A 142 -28.40 11.46 -21.63
C SER A 142 -29.63 11.73 -22.50
N PRO A 143 -29.64 11.28 -23.78
CA PRO A 143 -28.54 10.64 -24.50
C PRO A 143 -27.38 11.60 -24.82
N ARG A 144 -26.17 11.05 -25.06
CA ARG A 144 -24.95 11.83 -25.35
C ARG A 144 -25.18 12.81 -26.49
N LYS A 145 -24.60 14.01 -26.41
CA LYS A 145 -24.81 15.08 -27.40
C LYS A 145 -23.55 15.38 -28.20
N LEU A 146 -23.71 15.70 -29.48
CA LEU A 146 -22.62 16.02 -30.40
C LEU A 146 -22.90 17.31 -31.16
N TRP A 147 -21.85 18.14 -31.30
CA TRP A 147 -21.82 19.30 -32.17
C TRP A 147 -20.59 19.25 -33.06
N TRP A 148 -20.67 19.83 -34.24
CA TRP A 148 -19.52 20.11 -35.08
C TRP A 148 -19.64 21.44 -35.81
N LYS A 149 -18.52 21.96 -36.29
CA LYS A 149 -18.48 23.11 -37.20
C LYS A 149 -17.27 23.04 -38.12
N VAL A 150 -17.34 23.78 -39.22
CA VAL A 150 -16.24 23.97 -40.18
C VAL A 150 -15.79 25.41 -40.07
N GLY A 151 -14.52 25.64 -39.72
CA GLY A 151 -13.96 26.98 -39.50
C GLY A 151 -14.77 27.81 -38.50
N GLN A 152 -15.22 28.98 -38.94
CA GLN A 152 -16.02 29.93 -38.14
C GLN A 152 -17.54 29.77 -38.37
N ASN A 153 -17.98 28.73 -39.08
CA ASN A 153 -19.40 28.50 -39.33
C ASN A 153 -20.17 28.14 -38.05
N ALA A 154 -21.50 28.27 -38.14
CA ALA A 154 -22.41 27.91 -37.06
C ALA A 154 -22.32 26.42 -36.71
N TRP A 155 -22.49 26.07 -35.43
CA TRP A 155 -22.48 24.67 -34.99
C TRP A 155 -23.68 23.93 -35.58
N ASN A 156 -23.48 22.68 -36.00
CA ASN A 156 -24.52 21.85 -36.59
C ASN A 156 -25.24 22.47 -37.81
N GLY A 157 -24.74 23.59 -38.37
CA GLY A 157 -25.43 24.33 -39.43
C GLY A 157 -26.59 25.22 -38.94
N SER A 158 -26.74 25.40 -37.62
CA SER A 158 -27.80 26.20 -37.00
C SER A 158 -27.22 27.37 -36.21
N VAL A 159 -27.77 28.59 -36.39
CA VAL A 159 -27.35 29.80 -35.64
C VAL A 159 -27.69 29.74 -34.15
N THR A 160 -28.60 28.84 -33.74
CA THR A 160 -29.02 28.62 -32.35
C THR A 160 -28.30 27.45 -31.68
N ALA A 161 -27.68 26.55 -32.45
CA ALA A 161 -26.88 25.48 -31.90
C ALA A 161 -25.57 26.03 -31.31
N ASN A 162 -25.33 25.70 -30.05
CA ASN A 162 -24.14 26.16 -29.34
C ASN A 162 -23.77 25.19 -28.22
N PRO A 163 -22.61 24.51 -28.31
CA PRO A 163 -22.16 23.58 -27.28
C PRO A 163 -21.97 24.28 -25.92
N ALA A 164 -21.51 25.54 -25.89
CA ALA A 164 -21.28 26.27 -24.65
C ALA A 164 -22.57 26.47 -23.83
N THR A 165 -23.73 26.55 -24.49
CA THR A 165 -25.05 26.66 -23.86
C THR A 165 -25.84 25.35 -23.90
N ASP A 166 -25.23 24.25 -24.36
CA ASP A 166 -25.86 22.93 -24.53
C ASP A 166 -27.15 22.95 -25.40
N THR A 167 -27.22 23.86 -26.36
CA THR A 167 -28.38 24.04 -27.26
C THR A 167 -28.20 23.28 -28.58
N GLU A 168 -29.26 22.58 -29.02
CA GLU A 168 -29.36 21.88 -30.31
C GLU A 168 -28.20 20.92 -30.66
N GLY A 169 -27.71 20.17 -29.67
CA GLY A 169 -26.78 19.06 -29.89
C GLY A 169 -27.48 17.83 -30.46
N PHE A 170 -26.84 17.13 -31.38
CA PHE A 170 -27.38 15.87 -31.91
C PHE A 170 -27.34 14.78 -30.85
N LEU A 171 -28.49 14.14 -30.63
CA LEU A 171 -28.65 13.06 -29.67
C LEU A 171 -28.10 11.74 -30.24
N LEU A 172 -27.12 11.16 -29.56
CA LEU A 172 -26.50 9.87 -29.90
C LEU A 172 -27.11 8.75 -29.07
N ALA A 173 -28.42 8.54 -29.22
CA ALA A 173 -29.17 7.50 -28.51
C ALA A 173 -28.68 6.10 -28.93
N GLY A 174 -27.96 5.41 -28.04
CA GLY A 174 -27.37 4.10 -28.30
C GLY A 174 -25.86 4.07 -28.48
N LEU A 175 -25.16 5.23 -28.40
CA LEU A 175 -23.71 5.27 -28.27
C LEU A 175 -23.34 4.76 -26.88
N GLY A 176 -22.78 3.54 -26.80
CA GLY A 176 -22.53 2.82 -25.55
C GLY A 176 -21.74 3.64 -24.52
N SER A 177 -21.90 3.33 -23.23
CA SER A 177 -21.26 4.07 -22.11
C SER A 177 -19.73 3.95 -22.05
N GLY A 178 -19.14 3.12 -22.92
CA GLY A 178 -17.70 2.95 -23.04
C GLY A 178 -16.95 4.21 -23.50
N ALA A 179 -15.62 4.06 -23.54
CA ALA A 179 -14.69 5.13 -23.85
C ALA A 179 -14.88 5.65 -25.28
N VAL A 180 -14.91 6.97 -25.45
CA VAL A 180 -15.05 7.68 -26.72
C VAL A 180 -13.73 8.37 -27.09
N TYR A 181 -13.35 8.27 -28.35
CA TYR A 181 -12.12 8.83 -28.92
C TYR A 181 -12.46 9.81 -30.04
N PRO A 182 -11.61 10.81 -30.30
CA PRO A 182 -11.51 11.44 -31.61
C PRO A 182 -11.30 10.37 -32.67
N ALA A 183 -11.96 10.46 -33.80
CA ALA A 183 -11.83 9.43 -34.82
C ALA A 183 -11.87 10.02 -36.22
N ILE A 184 -11.15 9.36 -37.13
CA ILE A 184 -11.20 9.65 -38.56
C ILE A 184 -11.48 8.39 -39.37
N SER A 185 -12.07 8.56 -40.55
CA SER A 185 -12.07 7.56 -41.61
C SER A 185 -12.10 8.27 -42.97
N GLY A 186 -11.73 7.59 -44.04
CA GLY A 186 -11.81 8.20 -45.37
C GLY A 186 -11.40 7.26 -46.51
N TYR A 187 -11.46 7.78 -47.73
CA TYR A 187 -11.04 7.09 -48.95
C TYR A 187 -9.53 7.13 -49.14
N VAL A 188 -9.01 6.34 -50.09
CA VAL A 188 -7.62 6.39 -50.55
C VAL A 188 -7.19 7.85 -50.78
N GLY A 189 -6.12 8.27 -50.11
CA GLY A 189 -5.60 9.64 -50.14
C GLY A 189 -6.21 10.62 -49.13
N ALA A 190 -7.19 10.18 -48.31
CA ALA A 190 -7.77 10.99 -47.23
C ALA A 190 -6.71 11.33 -46.19
N GLN A 191 -6.55 12.62 -45.88
CA GLN A 191 -5.59 13.09 -44.89
C GLN A 191 -6.23 14.04 -43.87
N ILE A 192 -5.92 13.85 -42.59
CA ILE A 192 -6.24 14.79 -41.50
C ILE A 192 -5.01 15.06 -40.67
N THR A 193 -4.84 16.33 -40.30
CA THR A 193 -3.89 16.79 -39.29
C THR A 193 -4.64 17.23 -38.04
N ILE A 194 -4.35 16.61 -36.89
CA ILE A 194 -4.88 17.08 -35.60
C ILE A 194 -4.32 18.47 -35.31
N VAL A 195 -5.19 19.38 -34.89
CA VAL A 195 -4.83 20.74 -34.48
C VAL A 195 -5.50 21.09 -33.14
N ALA A 196 -4.98 22.11 -32.47
CA ALA A 196 -5.59 22.61 -31.25
C ALA A 196 -7.03 23.09 -31.54
N PRO A 197 -8.04 22.63 -30.79
CA PRO A 197 -9.41 23.08 -30.97
C PRO A 197 -9.60 24.52 -30.48
N PRO A 198 -10.63 25.26 -30.92
CA PRO A 198 -10.98 26.52 -30.29
C PRO A 198 -11.44 26.29 -28.84
N ALA A 199 -11.16 27.24 -27.95
CA ALA A 199 -11.74 27.25 -26.61
C ALA A 199 -13.27 27.41 -26.68
N ILE A 200 -13.98 26.53 -25.98
CA ILE A 200 -15.44 26.56 -25.84
C ILE A 200 -15.73 26.51 -24.34
N THR A 201 -16.50 27.46 -23.82
CA THR A 201 -16.84 27.53 -22.40
C THR A 201 -17.45 26.20 -21.93
N GLY A 202 -16.86 25.62 -20.88
CA GLY A 202 -17.31 24.35 -20.31
C GLY A 202 -16.86 23.09 -21.04
N PHE A 203 -16.09 23.19 -22.13
CA PHE A 203 -15.50 22.04 -22.84
C PHE A 203 -13.99 22.07 -22.71
N LEU A 204 -13.41 20.89 -22.47
CA LEU A 204 -11.96 20.70 -22.46
C LEU A 204 -11.50 20.12 -23.80
N PRO A 205 -10.32 20.48 -24.31
CA PRO A 205 -9.71 19.76 -25.41
C PRO A 205 -9.57 18.26 -25.10
N PHE A 206 -9.70 17.39 -26.10
CA PHE A 206 -9.56 15.93 -25.90
C PHE A 206 -8.17 15.53 -25.36
N ASP A 207 -7.14 16.35 -25.54
CA ASP A 207 -5.84 16.14 -24.90
C ASP A 207 -5.78 16.49 -23.40
N GLY A 208 -6.87 17.02 -22.82
CA GLY A 208 -6.99 17.30 -21.39
C GLY A 208 -6.28 18.57 -20.92
N VAL A 209 -5.73 19.39 -21.81
CA VAL A 209 -5.06 20.64 -21.46
C VAL A 209 -6.06 21.79 -21.52
N ALA A 210 -6.34 22.46 -20.41
CA ALA A 210 -7.08 23.72 -20.44
C ALA A 210 -6.29 24.75 -21.27
N GLN A 211 -6.90 25.35 -22.30
CA GLN A 211 -6.26 26.42 -23.07
C GLN A 211 -6.19 27.69 -22.23
N THR A 212 -5.13 27.83 -21.44
CA THR A 212 -4.72 29.11 -20.87
C THR A 212 -3.69 29.74 -21.78
N GLY A 213 -4.14 30.69 -22.62
CA GLY A 213 -3.24 31.63 -23.26
C GLY A 213 -2.61 32.52 -22.18
N ILE A 214 -1.30 32.35 -21.95
CA ILE A 214 -0.25 33.34 -21.61
C ILE A 214 1.00 32.58 -21.08
N VAL A 215 2.00 32.49 -21.97
CA VAL A 215 3.48 32.37 -21.88
C VAL A 215 4.20 31.77 -20.63
N ALA A 216 4.93 30.66 -20.88
CA ALA A 216 6.19 30.12 -20.29
C ALA A 216 6.37 30.04 -18.75
N SER A 217 6.85 28.96 -18.10
CA SER A 217 7.83 27.92 -18.48
C SER A 217 7.79 26.67 -17.56
N SER A 218 7.75 25.48 -18.16
CA SER A 218 8.24 24.15 -17.72
C SER A 218 8.07 23.68 -16.25
N ILE A 219 7.02 22.89 -15.97
CA ILE A 219 7.04 21.78 -14.97
C ILE A 219 6.22 20.60 -15.52
N VAL A 220 6.85 19.41 -15.55
CA VAL A 220 6.26 18.11 -15.83
C VAL A 220 5.44 17.68 -14.60
N ALA A 221 4.12 17.52 -14.75
CA ALA A 221 3.25 16.92 -13.73
C ALA A 221 2.44 15.78 -14.36
N ASN A 222 2.88 14.55 -14.11
CA ASN A 222 2.11 13.34 -14.32
C ASN A 222 1.00 13.26 -13.26
N THR A 223 -0.25 13.55 -13.60
CA THR A 223 -1.42 13.22 -12.79
C THR A 223 -2.19 12.06 -13.42
N ARG A 224 -2.09 10.90 -12.76
CA ARG A 224 -2.86 9.68 -13.02
C ARG A 224 -4.25 9.79 -12.37
N THR A 225 -5.32 9.38 -13.06
CA THR A 225 -6.62 9.10 -12.45
C THR A 225 -6.87 7.59 -12.49
N PHE A 226 -7.11 6.98 -11.33
CA PHE A 226 -7.45 5.57 -11.16
C PHE A 226 -8.97 5.39 -11.11
N THR A 227 -9.48 4.33 -11.75
CA THR A 227 -10.84 3.81 -11.53
C THR A 227 -10.76 2.63 -10.56
N MET A 228 -11.49 2.69 -9.44
CA MET A 228 -11.69 1.52 -8.57
C MET A 228 -13.00 0.84 -8.96
N THR A 229 -12.94 -0.43 -9.37
CA THR A 229 -14.12 -1.29 -9.48
C THR A 229 -14.37 -1.95 -8.12
N ARG A 230 -15.51 -1.66 -7.49
CA ARG A 230 -15.97 -2.34 -6.26
C ARG A 230 -16.76 -3.59 -6.66
N PRO A 231 -16.64 -4.75 -5.99
CA PRO A 231 -17.63 -5.80 -6.09
C PRO A 231 -18.96 -5.28 -5.53
N ALA A 232 -20.03 -5.46 -6.30
CA ALA A 232 -21.38 -5.10 -5.87
C ALA A 232 -21.84 -6.05 -4.76
N ALA A 233 -22.10 -5.50 -3.57
CA ALA A 233 -22.97 -6.14 -2.58
C ALA A 233 -24.02 -5.10 -2.15
N ASN A 234 -25.25 -5.36 -2.58
CA ASN A 234 -26.55 -4.86 -2.12
C ASN A 234 -26.73 -3.35 -1.84
N LEU A 235 -26.95 -2.57 -2.91
CA LEU A 235 -27.96 -1.51 -2.91
C LEU A 235 -28.65 -1.51 -4.29
N SER A 236 -29.97 -1.71 -4.29
CA SER A 236 -30.83 -1.77 -5.46
C SER A 236 -30.95 -0.40 -6.15
N ALA A 237 -31.25 -0.45 -7.45
CA ALA A 237 -31.35 0.65 -8.39
C ALA A 237 -32.20 1.86 -7.94
N ALA A 238 -31.67 3.07 -8.16
CA ALA A 238 -32.43 4.26 -8.53
C ALA A 238 -31.51 5.27 -9.25
N GLY A 239 -32.03 5.86 -10.34
CA GLY A 239 -31.29 6.64 -11.34
C GLY A 239 -30.77 8.02 -10.93
N ILE A 240 -29.97 8.58 -11.84
CA ILE A 240 -29.17 9.81 -11.77
C ILE A 240 -30.05 11.08 -11.87
N PRO A 241 -29.60 12.23 -11.32
CA PRO A 241 -29.27 13.38 -12.19
C PRO A 241 -27.89 14.00 -11.90
N SER A 242 -27.26 14.53 -12.96
CA SER A 242 -25.96 15.20 -13.02
C SER A 242 -26.02 16.69 -12.67
N THR A 243 -25.07 17.21 -11.88
CA THR A 243 -24.45 18.56 -12.01
C THR A 243 -23.22 18.66 -11.08
N ALA A 244 -22.10 19.18 -11.59
CA ALA A 244 -20.96 19.80 -10.88
C ALA A 244 -20.74 19.44 -9.40
N ASP A 245 -19.72 18.64 -9.05
CA ASP A 245 -19.16 18.47 -7.67
C ASP A 245 -20.19 18.34 -6.53
N VAL A 246 -21.39 17.86 -6.85
CA VAL A 246 -22.53 17.78 -5.95
C VAL A 246 -23.24 16.46 -6.23
N GLU A 247 -22.53 15.37 -5.95
CA GLU A 247 -23.24 14.21 -5.42
C GLU A 247 -23.73 14.64 -4.04
N TYR A 248 -25.05 14.71 -3.90
CA TYR A 248 -25.71 14.61 -2.62
C TYR A 248 -26.12 13.15 -2.43
N PRO A 249 -26.11 12.63 -1.20
CA PRO A 249 -26.39 11.21 -0.98
C PRO A 249 -27.81 10.88 -1.48
N ALA A 250 -27.99 9.71 -2.10
CA ALA A 250 -29.31 9.26 -2.51
C ALA A 250 -30.26 9.23 -1.31
N ILE A 251 -31.38 9.95 -1.42
CA ILE A 251 -32.29 10.15 -0.32
C ILE A 251 -33.16 8.90 -0.15
N GLY A 252 -32.97 8.16 0.95
CA GLY A 252 -33.98 7.19 1.38
C GLY A 252 -35.30 7.92 1.64
N SER A 253 -36.42 7.37 1.15
CA SER A 253 -37.73 8.04 1.13
C SER A 253 -38.22 8.58 2.48
N ASN A 254 -37.68 8.12 3.60
CA ASN A 254 -38.14 8.52 4.93
C ASN A 254 -37.25 9.58 5.60
N LEU A 255 -36.13 9.99 4.99
CA LEU A 255 -35.18 10.98 5.53
C LEU A 255 -34.97 12.17 4.58
N ASN A 256 -35.90 12.40 3.65
CA ASN A 256 -35.89 13.59 2.82
C ASN A 256 -36.51 14.77 3.58
N PRO A 257 -35.81 15.91 3.75
CA PRO A 257 -36.42 17.13 4.29
C PRO A 257 -37.70 17.55 3.56
N ALA A 258 -37.78 17.29 2.24
CA ALA A 258 -38.93 17.62 1.41
C ALA A 258 -40.22 16.85 1.79
N ASN A 259 -40.12 15.79 2.59
CA ASN A 259 -41.27 14.99 3.03
C ASN A 259 -41.91 15.50 4.33
N TYR A 260 -41.41 16.60 4.89
CA TYR A 260 -41.89 17.18 6.14
C TYR A 260 -42.46 18.57 5.91
N ALA A 261 -43.53 18.92 6.63
CA ALA A 261 -44.22 20.20 6.46
C ALA A 261 -43.35 21.39 6.87
N THR A 262 -42.48 21.22 7.87
CA THR A 262 -41.55 22.27 8.32
C THR A 262 -40.15 21.70 8.63
N PRO A 263 -39.10 22.55 8.60
CA PRO A 263 -37.77 22.17 9.09
C PRO A 263 -37.75 21.68 10.55
N ALA A 264 -38.67 22.17 11.38
CA ALA A 264 -38.82 21.75 12.77
C ALA A 264 -39.29 20.28 12.86
N ASP A 265 -40.27 19.90 12.04
CA ASP A 265 -40.79 18.53 11.97
C ASP A 265 -39.71 17.55 11.50
N TYR A 266 -38.95 17.94 10.46
CA TYR A 266 -37.82 17.14 9.98
C TYR A 266 -36.73 16.99 11.06
N ALA A 267 -36.33 18.09 11.70
CA ALA A 267 -35.34 18.06 12.76
C ALA A 267 -35.81 17.18 13.94
N ALA A 268 -37.08 17.27 14.34
CA ALA A 268 -37.66 16.41 15.37
C ALA A 268 -37.64 14.92 14.97
N ALA A 269 -38.00 14.61 13.72
CA ALA A 269 -37.99 13.24 13.22
C ALA A 269 -36.59 12.62 13.20
N VAL A 270 -35.59 13.35 12.70
CA VAL A 270 -34.19 12.87 12.70
C VAL A 270 -33.68 12.70 14.13
N LYS A 271 -34.01 13.62 15.04
CA LYS A 271 -33.60 13.54 16.46
C LYS A 271 -34.23 12.35 17.19
N ALA A 272 -35.38 11.86 16.72
CA ALA A 272 -36.07 10.70 17.29
C ALA A 272 -35.52 9.35 16.79
N LEU A 273 -34.66 9.33 15.76
CA LEU A 273 -34.08 8.09 15.25
C LEU A 273 -33.12 7.46 16.26
N THR A 274 -33.30 6.16 16.48
CA THR A 274 -32.38 5.34 17.27
C THR A 274 -31.18 4.91 16.43
N ASP A 275 -30.03 4.79 17.08
CA ASP A 275 -28.87 4.13 16.47
C ASP A 275 -29.14 2.63 16.38
N GLY A 276 -28.90 2.04 15.22
CA GLY A 276 -29.04 0.61 15.00
C GLY A 276 -27.94 -0.17 15.72
N THR A 277 -28.19 -1.44 16.01
CA THR A 277 -27.15 -2.35 16.48
C THR A 277 -26.27 -2.77 15.30
N ALA A 278 -24.95 -2.62 15.44
CA ALA A 278 -23.95 -3.09 14.49
C ALA A 278 -23.08 -4.19 15.12
N HIS A 279 -22.37 -4.96 14.30
CA HIS A 279 -21.42 -6.00 14.72
C HIS A 279 -22.04 -7.08 15.62
N GLY A 280 -23.22 -7.61 15.25
CA GLY A 280 -23.92 -8.64 16.03
C GLY A 280 -23.13 -9.95 16.22
N ASP A 281 -22.10 -10.17 15.40
CA ASP A 281 -21.16 -11.28 15.43
C ASP A 281 -19.89 -10.99 16.26
N ASN A 282 -19.63 -9.73 16.62
CA ASN A 282 -18.46 -9.33 17.40
C ASN A 282 -18.86 -8.40 18.57
N PRO A 283 -19.00 -8.94 19.80
CA PRO A 283 -19.47 -8.18 20.95
C PRO A 283 -18.53 -7.04 21.36
N THR A 284 -17.23 -7.17 21.13
CA THR A 284 -16.26 -6.10 21.40
C THR A 284 -16.50 -4.91 20.47
N MET A 285 -16.57 -5.16 19.16
CA MET A 285 -16.86 -4.10 18.18
C MET A 285 -18.24 -3.49 18.42
N ALA A 286 -19.26 -4.29 18.77
CA ALA A 286 -20.59 -3.79 19.10
C ALA A 286 -20.57 -2.85 20.32
N SER A 287 -19.78 -3.18 21.35
CA SER A 287 -19.61 -2.35 22.55
C SER A 287 -18.90 -1.03 22.25
N GLU A 288 -17.79 -1.08 21.50
CA GLU A 288 -17.07 0.11 21.04
C GLU A 288 -17.99 1.02 20.20
N HIS A 289 -18.75 0.43 19.29
CA HIS A 289 -19.67 1.14 18.41
C HIS A 289 -20.74 1.88 19.22
N ALA A 290 -21.36 1.20 20.19
CA ALA A 290 -22.36 1.79 21.06
C ALA A 290 -21.79 2.94 21.91
N ALA A 291 -20.58 2.76 22.46
CA ALA A 291 -19.90 3.78 23.25
C ALA A 291 -19.60 5.03 22.42
N LEU A 292 -19.16 4.88 21.17
CA LEU A 292 -18.90 6.00 20.27
C LEU A 292 -20.19 6.80 19.99
N HIS A 293 -21.27 6.10 19.62
CA HIS A 293 -22.55 6.74 19.29
C HIS A 293 -23.20 7.43 20.51
N ALA A 294 -22.96 6.93 21.73
CA ALA A 294 -23.40 7.57 22.96
C ALA A 294 -22.79 8.97 23.18
N LEU A 295 -21.60 9.26 22.64
CA LEU A 295 -21.00 10.60 22.70
C LEU A 295 -21.77 11.62 21.85
N VAL A 296 -22.47 11.17 20.81
CA VAL A 296 -23.07 11.99 19.76
C VAL A 296 -24.54 11.62 19.48
N THR A 297 -25.34 11.48 20.52
CA THR A 297 -26.76 11.12 20.36
C THR A 297 -27.52 12.15 19.53
N ARG A 298 -28.39 11.68 18.62
CA ARG A 298 -29.20 12.59 17.78
C ARG A 298 -30.13 13.46 18.62
N SER A 299 -30.73 12.89 19.66
CA SER A 299 -31.65 13.59 20.56
C SER A 299 -31.01 14.81 21.25
N ALA A 300 -29.71 14.76 21.51
CA ALA A 300 -28.96 15.86 22.11
C ALA A 300 -28.58 16.98 21.13
N ALA A 301 -28.80 16.81 19.81
CA ALA A 301 -28.43 17.81 18.82
C ALA A 301 -29.14 19.15 19.08
N THR A 302 -28.36 20.24 19.13
CA THR A 302 -28.87 21.61 19.23
C THR A 302 -29.04 22.26 17.87
N HIS A 303 -28.25 21.83 16.88
CA HIS A 303 -28.35 22.28 15.49
C HIS A 303 -28.43 21.08 14.57
N VAL A 304 -29.43 21.05 13.70
CA VAL A 304 -29.64 19.96 12.72
C VAL A 304 -29.58 20.58 11.33
N ALA A 305 -28.75 20.04 10.43
CA ALA A 305 -28.79 20.46 9.04
C ALA A 305 -30.13 20.00 8.42
N VAL A 306 -30.86 20.90 7.77
CA VAL A 306 -32.20 20.65 7.21
C VAL A 306 -32.24 20.74 5.69
N GLN A 307 -31.15 21.20 5.07
CA GLN A 307 -30.96 21.21 3.63
C GLN A 307 -29.47 21.15 3.31
N HIS A 308 -29.14 20.85 2.06
CA HIS A 308 -27.78 21.04 1.59
C HIS A 308 -27.37 22.50 1.65
N GLY A 309 -26.10 22.77 1.95
CA GLY A 309 -25.64 24.15 1.95
C GLY A 309 -24.27 24.36 2.56
N ASN A 310 -23.89 25.63 2.63
CA ASN A 310 -22.68 26.04 3.31
C ASN A 310 -22.93 26.12 4.82
N TRP A 311 -21.90 25.80 5.61
CA TRP A 311 -21.93 25.92 7.06
C TRP A 311 -22.33 27.34 7.52
N ASN A 312 -21.90 28.37 6.78
CA ASN A 312 -22.17 29.77 7.13
C ASN A 312 -23.55 30.30 6.73
N THR A 313 -24.45 29.44 6.25
CA THR A 313 -25.79 29.84 5.83
C THR A 313 -26.78 29.43 6.90
N ALA A 314 -27.43 30.40 7.55
CA ALA A 314 -28.41 30.17 8.61
C ALA A 314 -29.52 29.19 8.18
N ALA A 315 -30.03 29.31 6.95
CA ALA A 315 -31.05 28.43 6.39
C ALA A 315 -30.62 26.96 6.21
N THR A 316 -29.32 26.65 6.25
CA THR A 316 -28.82 25.26 6.26
C THR A 316 -29.23 24.53 7.54
N TRP A 317 -29.44 25.27 8.63
CA TRP A 317 -29.58 24.74 9.97
C TRP A 317 -30.98 24.99 10.53
N TYR A 318 -31.49 24.08 11.34
CA TYR A 318 -32.56 24.35 12.31
C TYR A 318 -31.90 24.69 13.66
N PRO A 319 -32.29 25.80 14.34
CA PRO A 319 -33.51 26.61 14.16
C PRO A 319 -33.35 27.87 13.27
N ALA A 320 -32.68 27.77 12.12
CA ALA A 320 -32.30 28.89 11.24
C ALA A 320 -31.22 29.80 11.85
N GLU A 321 -30.28 29.20 12.59
CA GLU A 321 -29.12 29.86 13.19
C GLU A 321 -27.84 29.10 12.84
N ILE A 322 -26.75 29.83 12.60
CA ILE A 322 -25.43 29.21 12.37
C ILE A 322 -24.95 28.59 13.69
N PRO A 323 -24.45 27.34 13.71
CA PRO A 323 -23.95 26.70 14.93
C PRO A 323 -23.00 27.58 15.74
N THR A 324 -23.35 27.78 17.01
CA THR A 324 -22.64 28.64 17.98
C THR A 324 -21.71 27.83 18.89
N ALA A 325 -21.05 28.50 19.84
CA ALA A 325 -20.15 27.85 20.78
C ALA A 325 -20.89 26.78 21.62
N ASN A 326 -20.22 25.66 21.89
CA ASN A 326 -20.77 24.49 22.58
C ASN A 326 -21.96 23.81 21.88
N SER A 327 -22.24 24.13 20.62
CA SER A 327 -23.30 23.45 19.87
C SER A 327 -23.03 21.95 19.71
N LYS A 328 -24.10 21.16 19.69
CA LYS A 328 -24.10 19.74 19.29
C LYS A 328 -24.71 19.65 17.90
N VAL A 329 -23.85 19.51 16.89
CA VAL A 329 -24.22 19.60 15.47
C VAL A 329 -24.54 18.22 14.92
N LEU A 330 -25.65 18.10 14.19
CA LEU A 330 -26.03 16.90 13.46
C LEU A 330 -26.19 17.22 11.97
N ILE A 331 -25.46 16.49 11.13
CA ILE A 331 -25.64 16.46 9.68
C ILE A 331 -26.32 15.12 9.34
N PRO A 332 -27.64 15.11 9.11
CA PRO A 332 -28.39 13.88 8.86
C PRO A 332 -27.98 13.17 7.57
N ALA A 333 -28.31 11.88 7.48
CA ALA A 333 -28.18 11.13 6.23
C ALA A 333 -28.89 11.87 5.09
N ALA A 334 -28.35 11.76 3.87
CA ALA A 334 -28.86 12.44 2.69
C ALA A 334 -28.73 13.98 2.68
N ILE A 335 -28.08 14.60 3.67
CA ILE A 335 -27.72 16.03 3.65
C ILE A 335 -26.20 16.19 3.51
N ALA A 336 -25.78 17.26 2.83
CA ALA A 336 -24.37 17.61 2.72
C ALA A 336 -24.14 19.07 3.11
N VAL A 337 -23.19 19.27 4.02
CA VAL A 337 -22.76 20.59 4.49
C VAL A 337 -21.33 20.84 4.04
N THR A 338 -21.09 22.02 3.48
CA THR A 338 -19.75 22.45 3.04
C THR A 338 -19.18 23.52 3.98
N VAL A 339 -18.00 23.28 4.52
CA VAL A 339 -17.15 24.27 5.18
C VAL A 339 -16.33 24.97 4.09
N ASN A 340 -16.59 26.26 3.89
CA ASN A 340 -15.97 27.07 2.84
C ASN A 340 -15.30 28.34 3.40
N THR A 341 -15.01 28.37 4.69
CA THR A 341 -14.30 29.45 5.37
C THR A 341 -13.71 28.96 6.69
N VAL A 342 -12.82 29.75 7.29
CA VAL A 342 -12.23 29.49 8.60
C VAL A 342 -13.31 29.66 9.69
N LYS A 343 -13.56 28.60 10.47
CA LYS A 343 -14.42 28.66 11.66
C LYS A 343 -13.57 28.72 12.92
N THR A 344 -13.89 29.71 13.76
CA THR A 344 -13.26 29.95 15.06
C THR A 344 -14.16 29.57 16.24
N THR A 345 -15.43 29.26 15.98
CA THR A 345 -16.38 28.77 16.97
C THR A 345 -16.01 27.36 17.42
N LYS A 346 -16.01 27.13 18.75
CA LYS A 346 -15.76 25.80 19.35
C LYS A 346 -17.07 25.03 19.49
N HIS A 347 -17.20 23.91 18.78
CA HIS A 347 -18.37 23.04 18.90
C HIS A 347 -18.12 21.94 19.93
N HIS A 348 -19.15 21.52 20.65
CA HIS A 348 -19.00 20.41 21.60
C HIS A 348 -18.96 19.08 20.84
N THR A 349 -19.97 18.81 20.00
CA THR A 349 -19.96 17.62 19.14
C THR A 349 -20.38 17.92 17.72
N ILE A 350 -19.84 17.16 16.77
CA ILE A 350 -20.28 17.14 15.37
C ILE A 350 -20.54 15.68 14.98
N ARG A 351 -21.78 15.37 14.63
CA ARG A 351 -22.20 14.08 14.10
C ARG A 351 -22.46 14.18 12.60
N VAL A 352 -21.85 13.29 11.83
CA VAL A 352 -21.95 13.24 10.38
C VAL A 352 -22.57 11.91 9.96
N ASP A 353 -23.88 11.91 9.73
CA ASP A 353 -24.61 10.79 9.12
C ASP A 353 -24.73 10.94 7.59
N GLY A 354 -24.76 12.19 7.13
CA GLY A 354 -24.65 12.58 5.72
C GLY A 354 -23.21 12.95 5.38
N TRP A 355 -23.01 14.06 4.68
CA TRP A 355 -21.70 14.47 4.17
C TRP A 355 -21.24 15.78 4.79
N LEU A 356 -20.00 15.80 5.31
CA LEU A 356 -19.29 17.02 5.70
C LEU A 356 -18.11 17.22 4.75
N LYS A 357 -18.15 18.29 3.96
CA LYS A 357 -17.12 18.60 2.96
C LYS A 357 -16.36 19.86 3.34
N HIS A 358 -15.06 19.88 3.06
CA HIS A 358 -14.26 21.10 3.06
C HIS A 358 -14.02 21.55 1.62
N SER A 359 -14.16 22.85 1.37
CA SER A 359 -13.83 23.42 0.07
C SER A 359 -12.32 23.26 -0.20
N PRO A 360 -11.92 22.69 -1.35
CA PRO A 360 -10.51 22.48 -1.66
C PRO A 360 -9.80 23.76 -2.14
N THR A 361 -10.52 24.86 -2.39
CA THR A 361 -9.98 26.06 -3.05
C THR A 361 -9.89 27.30 -2.15
N VAL A 362 -10.31 27.20 -0.89
CA VAL A 362 -10.27 28.30 0.09
C VAL A 362 -9.80 27.78 1.45
N ASN A 363 -9.29 28.66 2.30
CA ASN A 363 -8.91 28.29 3.66
C ASN A 363 -10.15 27.87 4.46
N THR A 364 -10.08 26.72 5.12
CA THR A 364 -11.14 26.18 5.97
C THR A 364 -10.60 25.77 7.33
N GLN A 365 -11.45 25.89 8.35
CA GLN A 365 -11.12 25.42 9.70
C GLN A 365 -12.39 24.99 10.42
N LEU A 366 -12.30 23.96 11.24
CA LEU A 366 -13.29 23.60 12.27
C LEU A 366 -12.60 23.42 13.62
N ILE A 367 -13.27 23.84 14.70
CA ILE A 367 -12.85 23.60 16.08
C ILE A 367 -13.95 22.82 16.79
N TYR A 368 -13.62 21.65 17.33
CA TYR A 368 -14.59 20.78 18.01
C TYR A 368 -13.93 19.96 19.12
N ASP A 369 -14.69 19.57 20.13
CA ASP A 369 -14.23 18.50 21.02
C ASP A 369 -14.26 17.17 20.26
N THR A 370 -15.45 16.66 19.92
CA THR A 370 -15.59 15.34 19.27
C THR A 370 -16.32 15.42 17.94
N LEU A 371 -15.73 14.85 16.88
CA LEU A 371 -16.38 14.63 15.58
C LEU A 371 -16.52 13.12 15.33
N VAL A 372 -17.75 12.70 15.03
CA VAL A 372 -18.06 11.31 14.69
C VAL A 372 -18.68 11.23 13.30
N VAL A 373 -18.08 10.43 12.43
CA VAL A 373 -18.66 10.04 11.14
C VAL A 373 -19.31 8.67 11.33
N SER A 374 -20.63 8.58 11.21
CA SER A 374 -21.33 7.30 11.37
C SER A 374 -21.14 6.41 10.14
N GLY A 375 -21.57 5.15 10.19
CA GLY A 375 -21.33 4.18 9.11
C GLY A 375 -21.87 4.58 7.72
N THR A 376 -22.83 5.51 7.64
CA THR A 376 -23.33 6.07 6.37
C THR A 376 -22.68 7.39 5.98
N GLY A 377 -21.95 8.00 6.91
CA GLY A 377 -21.40 9.34 6.77
C GLY A 377 -20.16 9.40 5.89
N LEU A 378 -19.90 10.60 5.38
CA LEU A 378 -18.68 10.95 4.65
C LEU A 378 -18.07 12.22 5.25
N LEU A 379 -16.79 12.14 5.63
CA LEU A 379 -15.94 13.30 5.83
C LEU A 379 -15.01 13.46 4.62
N ARG A 380 -15.08 14.60 3.93
CA ARG A 380 -14.29 14.87 2.72
C ARG A 380 -13.46 16.14 2.80
N MET A 381 -12.17 16.03 2.50
CA MET A 381 -11.22 17.13 2.34
C MET A 381 -10.46 16.97 1.01
N GLY A 382 -11.02 17.51 -0.07
CA GLY A 382 -10.51 17.24 -1.43
C GLY A 382 -10.80 15.82 -1.91
N THR A 383 -10.46 15.56 -3.18
CA THR A 383 -10.51 14.24 -3.83
C THR A 383 -9.21 13.98 -4.61
N VAL A 384 -8.99 12.76 -5.10
CA VAL A 384 -7.81 12.45 -5.94
C VAL A 384 -7.71 13.39 -7.15
N ASN A 385 -8.85 13.75 -7.75
CA ASN A 385 -8.93 14.62 -8.93
C ASN A 385 -9.00 16.11 -8.58
N ASN A 386 -9.49 16.45 -7.39
CA ASN A 386 -9.61 17.82 -6.89
C ASN A 386 -9.05 17.91 -5.46
N PRO A 387 -7.74 17.73 -5.27
CA PRO A 387 -7.14 17.77 -3.94
C PRO A 387 -7.21 19.20 -3.37
N VAL A 388 -7.13 19.34 -2.05
CA VAL A 388 -7.01 20.65 -1.40
C VAL A 388 -5.81 21.38 -1.98
N ILE A 389 -6.06 22.51 -2.65
CA ILE A 389 -5.05 23.15 -3.47
C ILE A 389 -3.90 23.61 -2.59
N PRO A 390 -2.67 23.60 -3.12
CA PRO A 390 -1.53 23.69 -2.23
C PRO A 390 -1.34 25.05 -1.50
N THR A 391 -2.00 26.11 -1.98
CA THR A 391 -1.96 27.47 -1.40
C THR A 391 -3.00 27.70 -0.31
N VAL A 392 -3.89 26.73 -0.05
CA VAL A 392 -4.94 26.86 0.98
C VAL A 392 -4.79 25.80 2.05
N THR A 393 -5.25 26.14 3.25
CA THR A 393 -5.21 25.26 4.42
C THR A 393 -6.60 24.71 4.78
N CYS A 394 -6.62 23.48 5.28
CA CYS A 394 -7.79 22.85 5.88
C CYS A 394 -7.41 22.35 7.28
N HIS A 395 -7.92 23.02 8.32
CA HIS A 395 -7.56 22.72 9.70
C HIS A 395 -8.72 22.08 10.47
N HIS A 396 -8.41 20.98 11.15
CA HIS A 396 -9.27 20.38 12.17
C HIS A 396 -8.57 20.56 13.52
N LEU A 397 -9.15 21.42 14.36
CA LEU A 397 -8.62 21.73 15.68
C LEU A 397 -9.42 21.02 16.77
N PHE A 398 -8.73 20.23 17.59
CA PHE A 398 -9.34 19.66 18.79
C PHE A 398 -9.41 20.73 19.87
N ALA A 399 -10.62 21.02 20.33
CA ALA A 399 -10.90 22.06 21.31
C ALA A 399 -10.21 21.76 22.63
N ASP A 400 -9.54 22.76 23.19
CA ASP A 400 -8.96 22.68 24.52
C ASP A 400 -10.00 23.07 25.58
N ASN A 401 -10.73 22.08 26.07
CA ASN A 401 -11.78 22.23 27.08
C ASN A 401 -11.32 21.78 28.49
N GLY A 402 -10.02 21.64 28.73
CA GLY A 402 -9.49 21.12 29.99
C GLY A 402 -9.67 19.60 30.14
N ALA A 403 -9.86 19.12 31.37
CA ALA A 403 -9.99 17.68 31.66
C ALA A 403 -11.16 17.02 30.90
N ILE A 404 -11.01 15.74 30.54
CA ILE A 404 -12.10 14.96 29.92
C ILE A 404 -13.21 14.73 30.95
N ASP A 405 -14.46 14.98 30.55
CA ASP A 405 -15.64 14.65 31.35
C ASP A 405 -15.92 13.14 31.26
N VAL A 406 -15.47 12.40 32.28
CA VAL A 406 -15.64 10.93 32.35
C VAL A 406 -17.07 10.49 32.63
N ALA A 407 -17.97 11.39 33.04
CA ALA A 407 -19.39 11.06 33.17
C ALA A 407 -20.06 11.04 31.79
N TRP A 408 -19.66 11.94 30.90
CA TRP A 408 -20.07 11.92 29.49
C TRP A 408 -19.33 10.84 28.69
N ASP A 409 -18.04 10.65 28.95
CA ASP A 409 -17.16 9.76 28.20
C ASP A 409 -16.41 8.78 29.12
N PRO A 410 -17.09 7.72 29.60
CA PRO A 410 -16.47 6.75 30.51
C PRO A 410 -15.38 5.91 29.85
N GLN A 411 -15.35 5.84 28.51
CA GLN A 411 -14.35 5.08 27.74
C GLN A 411 -13.17 5.96 27.26
N LEU A 412 -13.17 7.26 27.61
CA LEU A 412 -12.19 8.23 27.16
C LEU A 412 -12.04 8.23 25.62
N LEU A 413 -13.12 8.09 24.86
CA LEU A 413 -13.17 8.13 23.38
C LEU A 413 -13.30 9.56 22.82
N SER A 414 -13.83 10.50 23.57
CA SER A 414 -14.05 11.89 23.17
C SER A 414 -12.76 12.63 22.82
N ARG A 415 -12.88 13.89 22.43
CA ARG A 415 -11.80 14.74 21.96
C ARG A 415 -10.98 14.08 20.86
N GLY A 416 -11.59 13.98 19.68
CA GLY A 416 -11.02 13.27 18.55
C GLY A 416 -11.90 13.33 17.31
N MET A 417 -11.34 12.88 16.20
CA MET A 417 -12.09 12.60 14.97
C MET A 417 -12.14 11.09 14.80
N ILE A 418 -13.34 10.52 14.90
CA ILE A 418 -13.55 9.07 14.85
C ILE A 418 -14.53 8.76 13.73
N SER A 419 -14.16 7.84 12.84
CA SER A 419 -14.95 7.50 11.67
C SER A 419 -15.31 6.03 11.64
N HIS A 420 -16.60 5.72 11.76
CA HIS A 420 -17.21 4.47 11.30
C HIS A 420 -17.53 4.51 9.80
N GLY A 421 -17.71 5.70 9.25
CA GLY A 421 -18.03 5.92 7.84
C GLY A 421 -16.82 6.16 6.97
N THR A 422 -17.07 6.76 5.81
CA THR A 422 -16.01 7.07 4.84
C THR A 422 -15.25 8.32 5.26
N HIS A 423 -13.92 8.25 5.24
CA HIS A 423 -13.04 9.41 5.36
C HIS A 423 -12.16 9.49 4.11
N GLU A 424 -12.41 10.53 3.32
CA GLU A 424 -11.64 10.87 2.13
C GLU A 424 -10.91 12.19 2.36
N ALA A 425 -9.58 12.17 2.29
CA ALA A 425 -8.79 13.39 2.38
C ALA A 425 -7.65 13.35 1.38
N HIS A 426 -7.60 14.30 0.47
CA HIS A 426 -6.54 14.43 -0.53
C HIS A 426 -5.98 15.85 -0.47
N ALA A 427 -4.85 16.00 0.19
CA ALA A 427 -4.14 17.26 0.25
C ALA A 427 -3.15 17.42 -0.91
N ALA A 428 -2.40 18.51 -0.90
CA ALA A 428 -1.36 18.75 -1.89
C ALA A 428 -0.28 17.66 -1.85
N ILE A 429 0.00 17.08 -3.03
CA ILE A 429 1.04 16.06 -3.19
C ILE A 429 2.39 16.63 -2.77
N LYS A 430 3.10 15.91 -1.90
CA LYS A 430 4.48 16.19 -1.52
C LYS A 430 5.31 14.90 -1.48
N THR A 431 6.55 14.97 -1.94
CA THR A 431 7.56 13.97 -1.59
C THR A 431 7.76 14.00 -0.08
N ASN A 432 7.74 12.86 0.60
CA ASN A 432 7.83 12.78 2.06
C ASN A 432 9.25 12.99 2.58
N PHE A 433 10.25 12.44 1.90
CA PHE A 433 11.66 12.71 2.17
C PHE A 433 12.52 12.66 0.91
N SER A 434 13.69 13.27 0.99
CA SER A 434 14.76 13.14 0.00
C SER A 434 16.10 12.99 0.71
N VAL A 435 17.17 12.78 -0.05
CA VAL A 435 18.52 12.52 0.47
C VAL A 435 19.44 13.65 0.02
N ALA A 436 20.28 14.14 0.93
CA ALA A 436 21.28 15.14 0.56
C ALA A 436 22.32 14.57 -0.42
N THR A 437 22.74 15.35 -1.41
CA THR A 437 23.76 14.92 -2.37
C THR A 437 25.17 14.98 -1.77
N ALA A 438 25.42 15.95 -0.90
CA ALA A 438 26.71 16.16 -0.24
C ALA A 438 26.97 15.11 0.85
N SER A 439 28.18 14.55 0.88
CA SER A 439 28.64 13.61 1.93
C SER A 439 28.98 14.30 3.26
N SER A 440 28.95 15.62 3.28
CA SER A 440 29.26 16.43 4.45
C SER A 440 28.47 17.72 4.35
N ILE A 441 27.67 18.00 5.38
CA ILE A 441 26.88 19.23 5.53
C ILE A 441 27.32 19.90 6.83
N PRO A 442 28.24 20.88 6.77
CA PRO A 442 28.78 21.54 7.97
C PRO A 442 27.73 22.33 8.75
N VAL A 443 28.01 22.55 10.05
CA VAL A 443 27.31 23.56 10.87
C VAL A 443 27.27 24.91 10.15
N GLY A 444 26.17 25.65 10.32
CA GLY A 444 25.94 26.93 9.66
C GLY A 444 25.49 26.82 8.19
N THR A 445 25.47 25.63 7.59
CA THR A 445 24.97 25.45 6.22
C THR A 445 23.50 25.85 6.13
N THR A 446 23.17 26.68 5.13
CA THR A 446 21.80 27.10 4.83
C THR A 446 21.29 26.54 3.51
N SER A 447 22.14 25.94 2.67
CA SER A 447 21.75 25.46 1.34
C SER A 447 22.04 23.98 1.20
N ILE A 448 21.01 23.16 0.95
CA ILE A 448 21.13 21.70 0.81
C ILE A 448 20.58 21.30 -0.57
N THR A 449 21.37 20.57 -1.35
CA THR A 449 20.93 19.98 -2.61
C THR A 449 20.49 18.55 -2.40
N LEU A 450 19.34 18.18 -2.96
CA LEU A 450 18.66 16.92 -2.69
C LEU A 450 18.60 16.03 -3.95
N SER A 451 18.62 14.71 -3.76
CA SER A 451 18.41 13.73 -4.82
C SER A 451 17.60 12.54 -4.30
N PRO A 452 16.42 12.24 -4.90
CA PRO A 452 15.81 12.96 -6.03
C PRO A 452 15.36 14.38 -5.65
N ALA A 453 15.19 15.26 -6.64
CA ALA A 453 14.64 16.59 -6.39
C ALA A 453 13.26 16.48 -5.73
N PRO A 454 12.96 17.23 -4.65
CA PRO A 454 11.69 17.11 -3.96
C PRO A 454 10.54 17.65 -4.83
N VAL A 455 9.40 16.95 -4.82
CA VAL A 455 8.16 17.39 -5.48
C VAL A 455 7.24 18.00 -4.44
N GLY A 456 6.64 19.15 -4.76
CA GLY A 456 5.59 19.79 -3.96
C GLY A 456 6.05 20.53 -2.70
N TRP A 457 7.35 20.53 -2.39
CA TRP A 457 7.92 21.30 -1.27
C TRP A 457 7.83 22.81 -1.55
N ARG A 458 7.67 23.60 -0.50
CA ARG A 458 7.42 25.05 -0.57
C ARG A 458 8.25 25.84 0.42
N VAL A 459 8.47 27.11 0.10
CA VAL A 459 8.91 28.10 1.10
C VAL A 459 7.88 28.13 2.24
N GLY A 460 8.37 28.11 3.48
CA GLY A 460 7.56 28.01 4.69
C GLY A 460 7.33 26.58 5.19
N ASP A 461 7.62 25.55 4.41
CA ASP A 461 7.57 24.16 4.90
C ASP A 461 8.65 23.93 5.96
N THR A 462 8.32 23.13 6.97
CA THR A 462 9.29 22.60 7.93
C THR A 462 9.85 21.27 7.42
N VAL A 463 11.16 21.15 7.44
CA VAL A 463 11.91 19.93 7.15
C VAL A 463 12.67 19.47 8.38
N ALA A 464 12.70 18.17 8.59
CA ALA A 464 13.55 17.49 9.56
C ALA A 464 14.82 17.01 8.84
N ILE A 465 15.98 17.40 9.38
CA ILE A 465 17.29 16.94 8.95
C ILE A 465 17.67 15.80 9.89
N GLY A 466 17.72 14.59 9.37
CA GLY A 466 18.03 13.40 10.15
C GLY A 466 19.51 13.34 10.53
N ALA A 467 19.79 12.89 11.75
CA ALA A 467 21.15 12.71 12.24
C ALA A 467 21.92 11.72 11.37
N THR A 468 23.25 11.90 11.35
CA THR A 468 24.18 10.97 10.70
C THR A 468 25.22 10.40 11.66
N LYS A 469 25.07 10.67 12.97
CA LYS A 469 25.90 10.13 14.04
C LYS A 469 25.08 9.86 15.29
N ILE A 470 25.42 8.78 15.98
CA ILE A 470 24.93 8.51 17.34
C ILE A 470 25.65 9.46 18.32
N ARG A 471 24.91 9.99 19.29
CA ARG A 471 25.49 10.59 20.50
C ARG A 471 25.48 9.56 21.61
N ALA A 472 26.61 9.45 22.30
CA ALA A 472 26.72 8.56 23.44
C ALA A 472 25.94 9.09 24.65
N ASP A 473 25.26 8.19 25.33
CA ASP A 473 24.72 8.43 26.66
C ASP A 473 25.86 8.73 27.64
N THR A 474 25.60 9.64 28.57
CA THR A 474 26.56 10.03 29.60
C THR A 474 26.17 9.45 30.94
N TRP A 475 27.08 8.72 31.59
CA TRP A 475 26.90 8.26 32.97
C TRP A 475 27.07 9.43 33.95
N ASN A 476 26.07 9.68 34.80
CA ASN A 476 26.12 10.77 35.78
C ASN A 476 26.54 10.32 37.20
N GLY A 477 26.92 9.06 37.38
CA GLY A 477 27.20 8.47 38.70
C GLY A 477 26.08 7.57 39.24
N THR A 478 24.87 7.69 38.72
CA THR A 478 23.71 6.90 39.17
C THR A 478 22.91 6.29 38.02
N THR A 479 22.76 7.02 36.91
CA THR A 479 22.02 6.54 35.74
C THR A 479 22.66 7.05 34.44
N TYR A 480 22.31 6.45 33.32
CA TYR A 480 22.67 6.95 32.01
C TYR A 480 21.72 8.07 31.59
N ILE A 481 22.29 9.23 31.24
CA ILE A 481 21.56 10.35 30.65
C ILE A 481 21.63 10.20 29.14
N ASP A 482 20.46 10.21 28.50
CA ASP A 482 20.32 10.19 27.04
C ASP A 482 21.17 11.29 26.39
N GLY A 483 22.08 10.90 25.50
CA GLY A 483 22.93 11.82 24.74
C GLY A 483 22.16 12.68 23.74
N GLY A 484 20.91 12.32 23.45
CA GLY A 484 20.05 12.95 22.45
C GLY A 484 20.49 12.63 21.03
N THR A 485 20.02 13.41 20.07
CA THR A 485 20.28 13.20 18.65
C THR A 485 20.65 14.52 17.97
N ASP A 486 21.36 14.43 16.83
CA ASP A 486 21.64 15.58 15.97
C ASP A 486 20.47 15.94 15.05
N ASP A 487 19.29 15.31 15.20
CA ASP A 487 18.12 15.63 14.39
C ASP A 487 17.65 17.06 14.65
N GLU A 488 17.42 17.80 13.59
CA GLU A 488 17.07 19.21 13.70
C GLU A 488 16.01 19.64 12.69
N GLU A 489 15.10 20.52 13.10
CA GLU A 489 14.07 21.08 12.22
C GLU A 489 14.52 22.42 11.64
N ARG A 490 14.20 22.68 10.37
CA ARG A 490 14.38 23.98 9.73
C ARG A 490 13.19 24.33 8.86
N THR A 491 12.94 25.62 8.71
CA THR A 491 11.95 26.12 7.75
C THR A 491 12.65 26.43 6.43
N ILE A 492 12.03 26.09 5.30
CA ILE A 492 12.54 26.45 3.98
C ILE A 492 12.29 27.94 3.72
N SER A 493 13.34 28.68 3.37
CA SER A 493 13.29 30.10 3.00
C SER A 493 13.31 30.34 1.49
N ALA A 494 13.92 29.44 0.71
CA ALA A 494 13.91 29.48 -0.77
C ALA A 494 14.06 28.07 -1.37
N ILE A 495 13.63 27.90 -2.63
CA ILE A 495 13.81 26.66 -3.40
C ILE A 495 14.29 27.03 -4.81
N SER A 496 15.33 26.37 -5.29
CA SER A 496 15.82 26.48 -6.67
C SER A 496 16.13 25.08 -7.21
N GLY A 497 15.25 24.55 -8.06
CA GLY A 497 15.34 23.19 -8.56
C GLY A 497 15.37 22.16 -7.43
N ALA A 498 16.47 21.42 -7.32
CA ALA A 498 16.69 20.41 -6.29
C ALA A 498 17.31 20.95 -4.99
N THR A 499 17.63 22.24 -4.94
CA THR A 499 18.29 22.89 -3.81
C THR A 499 17.27 23.64 -2.97
N ILE A 500 17.27 23.35 -1.67
CA ILE A 500 16.51 24.11 -0.67
C ILE A 500 17.45 25.06 0.08
N THR A 501 16.94 26.24 0.41
CA THR A 501 17.58 27.17 1.36
C THR A 501 16.78 27.18 2.65
N LEU A 502 17.47 27.10 3.78
CA LEU A 502 16.92 27.07 5.13
C LEU A 502 16.84 28.48 5.70
N SER A 503 15.89 28.73 6.59
CA SER A 503 15.69 30.02 7.26
C SER A 503 16.83 30.39 8.22
N SER A 504 17.57 29.40 8.70
CA SER A 504 18.75 29.55 9.55
C SER A 504 19.75 28.43 9.28
N GLY A 505 21.02 28.65 9.63
CA GLY A 505 22.06 27.65 9.49
C GLY A 505 21.81 26.41 10.37
N LEU A 506 22.30 25.26 9.93
CA LEU A 506 22.28 24.04 10.74
C LEU A 506 23.08 24.22 12.05
N SER A 507 22.64 23.56 13.11
CA SER A 507 23.30 23.57 14.42
C SER A 507 24.33 22.46 14.53
N TYR A 508 24.16 21.38 13.76
CA TYR A 508 25.04 20.23 13.75
C TYR A 508 25.66 20.02 12.38
N THR A 509 26.75 19.25 12.37
CA THR A 509 27.40 18.81 11.14
C THR A 509 26.91 17.41 10.79
N HIS A 510 26.36 17.24 9.59
CA HIS A 510 25.81 15.98 9.11
C HIS A 510 26.77 15.36 8.09
N ASN A 511 27.63 14.45 8.56
CA ASN A 511 28.66 13.80 7.77
C ASN A 511 28.35 12.33 7.54
N SER A 512 28.58 11.89 6.31
CA SER A 512 28.75 10.48 6.00
C SER A 512 29.88 9.88 6.83
N PRO A 513 29.79 8.59 7.19
CA PRO A 513 30.91 7.86 7.76
C PRO A 513 32.13 7.90 6.85
N ALA A 514 33.33 7.86 7.44
CA ALA A 514 34.58 7.96 6.70
C ALA A 514 34.67 6.87 5.60
N GLY A 515 34.96 7.31 4.36
CA GLY A 515 35.08 6.41 3.21
C GLY A 515 33.74 5.92 2.60
N ARG A 516 32.60 6.26 3.19
CA ARG A 516 31.27 5.82 2.74
C ARG A 516 30.49 6.92 2.03
N THR A 517 30.94 7.27 0.83
CA THR A 517 30.29 8.30 0.00
C THR A 517 28.98 7.83 -0.63
N ASP A 518 28.42 6.69 -0.26
CA ASP A 518 27.08 6.24 -0.64
C ASP A 518 26.04 6.47 0.48
N LEU A 519 26.47 6.81 1.70
CA LEU A 519 25.62 7.07 2.87
C LEU A 519 25.41 8.57 3.04
N ARG A 520 24.20 9.05 3.34
CA ARG A 520 23.87 10.49 3.32
C ARG A 520 22.77 10.82 4.33
N ALA A 521 22.70 12.11 4.69
CA ALA A 521 21.63 12.62 5.53
C ALA A 521 20.28 12.55 4.79
N TYR A 522 19.26 12.05 5.50
CA TYR A 522 17.87 12.02 5.03
C TYR A 522 17.16 13.29 5.50
N ILE A 523 16.41 13.92 4.59
CA ILE A 523 15.69 15.17 4.84
C ILE A 523 14.20 14.92 4.62
N GLY A 524 13.41 14.93 5.70
CA GLY A 524 11.97 14.69 5.66
C GLY A 524 11.17 16.00 5.69
N ASN A 525 10.10 16.12 4.91
CA ASN A 525 9.17 17.24 5.01
C ASN A 525 7.98 16.84 5.90
N VAL A 526 7.85 17.49 7.04
CA VAL A 526 6.85 17.15 8.07
C VAL A 526 5.55 17.94 7.94
N THR A 527 5.43 18.86 6.97
CA THR A 527 4.30 19.79 6.85
C THR A 527 3.32 19.44 5.74
N ARG A 528 2.02 19.57 6.01
CA ARG A 528 0.95 19.43 5.01
C ARG A 528 -0.05 20.59 5.10
N ASN A 529 -0.87 20.75 4.07
CA ASN A 529 -1.90 21.80 4.04
C ASN A 529 -3.28 21.34 4.55
N VAL A 530 -3.46 20.05 4.83
CA VAL A 530 -4.56 19.52 5.64
C VAL A 530 -3.97 19.08 6.98
N VAL A 531 -4.44 19.65 8.10
CA VAL A 531 -3.81 19.50 9.41
C VAL A 531 -4.83 19.20 10.50
N PHE A 532 -4.61 18.11 11.23
CA PHE A 532 -5.21 17.82 12.53
C PHE A 532 -4.25 18.22 13.64
N ARG A 533 -4.71 19.06 14.58
CA ARG A 533 -3.89 19.46 15.74
C ARG A 533 -4.76 19.88 16.92
N ASN A 534 -4.15 20.00 18.10
CA ASN A 534 -4.80 20.68 19.22
C ASN A 534 -4.97 22.18 18.90
N GLU A 535 -6.03 22.78 19.42
CA GLU A 535 -6.27 24.23 19.32
C GLU A 535 -5.06 25.01 19.84
N ASN A 536 -4.62 24.67 21.05
CA ASN A 536 -3.44 25.21 21.72
C ASN A 536 -2.22 24.29 21.54
N ALA A 537 -1.02 24.87 21.50
CA ALA A 537 0.21 24.12 21.26
C ALA A 537 0.70 23.30 22.48
N ASN A 538 0.28 23.68 23.70
CA ASN A 538 0.81 23.15 24.96
C ASN A 538 -0.26 22.41 25.79
N VAL A 539 -1.16 21.69 25.13
CA VAL A 539 -2.20 20.89 25.81
C VAL A 539 -1.55 19.69 26.52
N PRO A 540 -1.92 19.38 27.78
CA PRO A 540 -1.46 18.15 28.45
C PRO A 540 -1.80 16.91 27.62
N THR A 541 -0.92 15.89 27.60
CA THR A 541 -1.16 14.66 26.82
C THR A 541 -2.51 14.03 27.13
N THR A 542 -2.92 14.00 28.39
CA THR A 542 -4.22 13.48 28.87
C THR A 542 -5.44 14.21 28.31
N GLN A 543 -5.25 15.39 27.71
CA GLN A 543 -6.30 16.25 27.16
C GLN A 543 -6.16 16.44 25.65
N SER A 544 -5.16 15.80 25.03
CA SER A 544 -4.86 15.90 23.61
C SER A 544 -5.94 15.22 22.75
N GLY A 545 -6.08 15.72 21.52
CA GLY A 545 -6.90 15.08 20.50
C GLY A 545 -6.25 13.84 19.89
N HIS A 546 -7.02 13.11 19.09
CA HIS A 546 -6.57 11.92 18.35
C HIS A 546 -7.44 11.68 17.11
N THR A 547 -7.04 10.76 16.24
CA THR A 547 -7.91 10.27 15.17
C THR A 547 -8.04 8.75 15.20
N MET A 548 -9.15 8.24 14.68
CA MET A 548 -9.37 6.81 14.55
C MET A 548 -10.33 6.49 13.40
N TRP A 549 -9.92 5.59 12.51
CA TRP A 549 -10.82 4.94 11.56
C TRP A 549 -11.25 3.61 12.16
N MET A 550 -12.43 3.62 12.78
CA MET A 550 -12.96 2.50 13.57
C MET A 550 -13.92 1.71 12.71
N HIS A 551 -13.66 0.42 12.48
CA HIS A 551 -14.58 -0.51 11.82
C HIS A 551 -15.03 -0.12 10.40
N SER A 552 -14.24 0.71 9.71
CA SER A 552 -14.60 1.28 8.40
C SER A 552 -13.70 0.75 7.31
N ASP A 553 -14.24 0.38 6.15
CA ASP A 553 -13.45 0.08 4.94
C ASP A 553 -13.28 1.29 4.00
N GLY A 554 -13.88 2.43 4.35
CA GLY A 554 -13.96 3.62 3.50
C GLY A 554 -12.86 4.64 3.78
N VAL A 555 -11.59 4.24 3.82
CA VAL A 555 -10.48 5.13 4.20
C VAL A 555 -9.54 5.36 3.03
N ASP A 556 -9.49 6.61 2.55
CA ASP A 556 -8.46 7.10 1.63
C ASP A 556 -7.96 8.48 2.07
N VAL A 557 -6.83 8.49 2.79
CA VAL A 557 -6.26 9.68 3.41
C VAL A 557 -4.85 9.89 2.89
N ARG A 558 -4.63 11.01 2.19
CA ARG A 558 -3.36 11.32 1.54
C ARG A 558 -2.88 12.73 1.83
N TYR A 559 -1.59 12.81 2.14
CA TYR A 559 -0.85 14.04 2.39
C TYR A 559 -1.44 14.85 3.54
N VAL A 560 -1.94 14.19 4.58
CA VAL A 560 -2.50 14.83 5.78
C VAL A 560 -1.45 14.88 6.89
N GLU A 561 -1.42 15.97 7.65
CA GLU A 561 -0.58 16.10 8.84
C GLU A 561 -1.41 15.95 10.12
N ALA A 562 -0.90 15.14 11.04
CA ALA A 562 -1.31 15.09 12.43
C ALA A 562 -0.18 15.67 13.28
N ARG A 563 -0.38 16.89 13.78
CA ARG A 563 0.66 17.68 14.46
C ARG A 563 0.40 17.75 15.97
N LYS A 564 1.31 17.19 16.75
CA LYS A 564 1.35 17.24 18.21
C LYS A 564 0.03 16.79 18.85
N ILE A 565 -0.48 15.66 18.35
CA ILE A 565 -1.68 14.99 18.86
C ILE A 565 -1.33 13.56 19.25
N SER A 566 -2.25 12.92 19.99
CA SER A 566 -2.18 11.62 20.68
C SER A 566 -2.45 11.86 22.16
N ARG A 567 -3.36 11.06 22.72
CA ARG A 567 -3.67 11.04 24.14
C ARG A 567 -3.14 9.79 24.84
N THR A 568 -2.74 8.77 24.08
CA THR A 568 -2.00 7.62 24.62
C THR A 568 -0.53 8.01 24.75
N ASP A 569 -0.03 8.08 25.98
CA ASP A 569 1.38 8.32 26.27
C ASP A 569 2.13 6.98 26.37
N LYS A 570 3.13 6.77 25.52
CA LYS A 570 3.91 5.51 25.53
C LYS A 570 5.07 5.51 26.53
N ASN A 571 5.37 6.63 27.19
CA ASN A 571 6.28 6.65 28.35
C ASN A 571 5.67 5.99 29.59
N ILE A 572 4.34 6.02 29.70
CA ILE A 572 3.58 5.46 30.81
C ILE A 572 2.88 4.20 30.31
N ARG A 573 2.57 3.25 31.20
CA ARG A 573 1.80 2.05 30.85
C ARG A 573 0.44 2.48 30.28
N ALA A 574 0.09 1.99 29.10
CA ALA A 574 -1.23 2.18 28.53
C ALA A 574 -2.14 0.99 28.87
N LEU A 575 -3.39 1.28 29.23
CA LEU A 575 -4.37 0.30 29.66
C LEU A 575 -5.42 0.06 28.59
N ASN A 576 -5.94 -1.16 28.52
CA ASN A 576 -7.10 -1.44 27.67
C ASN A 576 -8.31 -0.62 28.16
N PRO A 577 -9.14 -0.08 27.25
CA PRO A 577 -10.41 0.55 27.64
C PRO A 577 -11.25 -0.39 28.52
N GLY A 578 -11.79 0.11 29.62
CA GLY A 578 -12.62 -0.66 30.55
C GLY A 578 -11.87 -1.60 31.50
N ALA A 579 -10.54 -1.67 31.45
CA ALA A 579 -9.75 -2.49 32.39
C ALA A 579 -9.86 -2.03 33.85
N GLN A 580 -10.25 -0.77 34.06
CA GLN A 580 -10.53 -0.17 35.37
C GLN A 580 -11.54 0.97 35.20
N THR A 581 -12.01 1.52 36.33
CA THR A 581 -12.75 2.79 36.31
C THR A 581 -11.83 3.91 35.85
N ASN A 582 -12.17 4.54 34.73
CA ASN A 582 -11.36 5.60 34.14
C ASN A 582 -11.54 6.93 34.90
N THR A 583 -10.41 7.65 35.04
CA THR A 583 -10.35 9.07 35.41
C THR A 583 -9.91 9.89 34.20
N ALA A 584 -10.06 11.21 34.26
CA ALA A 584 -9.65 12.11 33.17
C ALA A 584 -8.14 12.04 32.82
N THR A 585 -7.32 11.45 33.69
CA THR A 585 -5.87 11.28 33.49
C THR A 585 -5.47 9.83 33.22
N THR A 586 -6.41 8.91 33.09
CA THR A 586 -6.11 7.50 32.80
C THR A 586 -5.52 7.37 31.39
N ASN A 587 -4.36 6.72 31.29
CA ASN A 587 -3.66 6.49 30.03
C ASN A 587 -4.24 5.25 29.32
N VAL A 588 -5.27 5.45 28.50
CA VAL A 588 -5.87 4.37 27.70
C VAL A 588 -5.15 4.18 26.37
N LYS A 589 -5.12 2.95 25.85
CA LYS A 589 -4.63 2.64 24.50
C LYS A 589 -5.51 3.29 23.42
N ALA A 590 -5.07 3.19 22.17
CA ALA A 590 -5.83 3.51 20.96
C ALA A 590 -6.07 5.00 20.66
N ARG A 591 -5.45 5.96 21.36
CA ARG A 591 -5.65 7.41 21.10
C ARG A 591 -4.46 8.01 20.36
N TYR A 592 -4.24 7.59 19.12
CA TYR A 592 -3.05 7.93 18.32
C TYR A 592 -3.33 8.96 17.21
N PRO A 593 -2.30 9.54 16.56
CA PRO A 593 -2.44 10.49 15.47
C PRO A 593 -3.12 9.89 14.23
N PHE A 594 -2.72 8.68 13.83
CA PHE A 594 -3.37 7.87 12.81
C PHE A 594 -3.60 6.47 13.36
N HIS A 595 -4.85 6.04 13.42
CA HIS A 595 -5.21 4.74 13.96
C HIS A 595 -6.22 4.02 13.05
N ALA A 596 -5.74 3.00 12.34
CA ALA A 596 -6.55 2.05 11.57
C ALA A 596 -7.03 0.93 12.51
N HIS A 597 -8.27 1.06 13.02
CA HIS A 597 -8.79 0.23 14.10
C HIS A 597 -9.85 -0.74 13.58
N LEU A 598 -9.50 -2.03 13.57
CA LEU A 598 -10.40 -3.16 13.41
C LEU A 598 -11.37 -3.05 12.21
N ASN A 599 -10.88 -2.72 11.00
CA ASN A 599 -11.70 -2.85 9.78
C ASN A 599 -11.78 -4.29 9.25
N GLY A 600 -11.11 -5.23 9.92
CA GLY A 600 -11.05 -6.62 9.53
C GLY A 600 -9.79 -6.95 8.74
N VAL A 601 -9.55 -8.24 8.59
CA VAL A 601 -8.35 -8.80 7.96
C VAL A 601 -8.69 -9.86 6.92
N GLY A 602 -9.97 -10.17 6.70
CA GLY A 602 -10.44 -11.19 5.77
C GLY A 602 -10.21 -10.87 4.29
N SER A 603 -10.68 -11.76 3.43
CA SER A 603 -10.50 -11.66 1.98
C SER A 603 -11.43 -10.66 1.29
N THR A 604 -12.44 -10.16 2.01
CA THR A 604 -13.47 -9.25 1.48
C THR A 604 -13.20 -7.78 1.80
N GLU A 605 -12.35 -7.53 2.80
CA GLU A 605 -11.99 -6.24 3.33
C GLU A 605 -11.14 -5.46 2.33
N VAL A 606 -11.31 -4.14 2.36
CA VAL A 606 -10.56 -3.20 1.50
C VAL A 606 -9.49 -2.54 2.36
N ALA A 607 -8.27 -2.44 1.81
CA ALA A 607 -7.18 -1.79 2.50
C ALA A 607 -7.50 -0.32 2.80
N HIS A 608 -7.23 0.14 4.03
CA HIS A 608 -7.10 1.58 4.27
C HIS A 608 -5.94 2.12 3.44
N ILE A 609 -6.17 3.21 2.73
CA ILE A 609 -5.13 3.87 1.94
C ILE A 609 -4.63 5.09 2.72
N VAL A 610 -3.40 5.04 3.22
CA VAL A 610 -2.76 6.16 3.92
C VAL A 610 -1.46 6.50 3.22
N VAL A 611 -1.41 7.64 2.52
CA VAL A 611 -0.26 7.96 1.64
C VAL A 611 0.29 9.35 1.86
N GLY A 612 1.60 9.50 2.06
CA GLY A 612 2.20 10.83 2.14
C GLY A 612 1.93 11.56 3.46
N CYS A 613 1.29 10.91 4.42
CA CYS A 613 0.86 11.52 5.68
C CYS A 613 2.03 11.78 6.63
N SER A 614 1.85 12.73 7.55
CA SER A 614 2.86 13.16 8.51
C SER A 614 2.31 13.07 9.93
N ALA A 615 2.90 12.23 10.78
CA ALA A 615 2.69 12.26 12.22
C ALA A 615 3.91 12.96 12.86
N ASN A 616 3.70 14.16 13.41
CA ASN A 616 4.78 15.01 13.91
C ASN A 616 4.56 15.34 15.39
N GLY A 617 5.48 14.93 16.28
CA GLY A 617 5.48 15.32 17.69
C GLY A 617 4.52 14.50 18.55
N SER A 618 4.41 13.19 18.32
CA SER A 618 3.43 12.35 19.04
C SER A 618 3.97 11.87 20.39
N PRO A 619 3.26 12.08 21.51
CA PRO A 619 3.60 11.46 22.80
C PRO A 619 3.30 9.95 22.86
N GLY A 620 2.80 9.35 21.78
CA GLY A 620 2.62 7.92 21.63
C GLY A 620 3.00 7.47 20.23
N TRP A 621 2.40 6.37 19.78
CA TRP A 621 2.66 5.85 18.45
C TRP A 621 2.28 6.83 17.35
N GLY A 622 3.03 6.87 16.25
CA GLY A 622 2.71 7.70 15.08
C GLY A 622 1.57 7.15 14.25
N PHE A 623 1.75 5.93 13.74
CA PHE A 623 0.77 5.19 12.93
C PHE A 623 0.48 3.83 13.58
N ALA A 624 -0.77 3.65 14.02
CA ALA A 624 -1.25 2.40 14.59
C ALA A 624 -2.09 1.63 13.56
N HIS A 625 -1.68 0.39 13.31
CA HIS A 625 -2.31 -0.61 12.45
C HIS A 625 -2.79 -1.72 13.39
N HIS A 626 -4.08 -1.71 13.71
CA HIS A 626 -4.64 -2.56 14.77
C HIS A 626 -5.72 -3.47 14.20
N GLY A 627 -5.39 -4.76 14.05
CA GLY A 627 -6.32 -5.81 13.59
C GLY A 627 -7.02 -5.46 12.26
N SER A 628 -6.29 -4.82 11.36
CA SER A 628 -6.80 -4.21 10.13
C SER A 628 -6.01 -4.62 8.88
N PHE A 629 -6.58 -4.33 7.71
CA PHE A 629 -5.88 -4.37 6.42
C PHE A 629 -5.59 -2.92 5.99
N SER A 630 -4.32 -2.52 5.99
CA SER A 630 -3.93 -1.13 5.70
C SER A 630 -2.64 -1.03 4.88
N ASP A 631 -2.62 -0.07 3.95
CA ASP A 631 -1.44 0.32 3.19
C ASP A 631 -0.97 1.72 3.63
N PHE A 632 0.21 1.75 4.26
CA PHE A 632 0.90 2.97 4.66
C PHE A 632 2.07 3.22 3.72
N GLU A 633 1.95 4.22 2.85
CA GLU A 633 2.96 4.51 1.83
C GLU A 633 3.48 5.93 1.89
N ASN A 634 4.80 6.09 1.81
CA ASN A 634 5.43 7.40 1.75
C ASN A 634 5.05 8.31 2.93
N CYS A 635 4.77 7.75 4.11
CA CYS A 635 4.45 8.50 5.31
C CYS A 635 5.72 8.91 6.07
N ILE A 636 5.59 9.87 6.97
CA ILE A 636 6.64 10.29 7.91
C ILE A 636 6.12 10.26 9.33
N ALA A 637 6.82 9.56 10.22
CA ALA A 637 6.67 9.67 11.66
C ALA A 637 7.91 10.40 12.19
N TYR A 638 7.74 11.59 12.75
CA TYR A 638 8.83 12.41 13.27
C TYR A 638 8.58 12.81 14.73
N ASP A 639 9.61 12.73 15.56
CA ASP A 639 9.60 13.11 16.98
C ASP A 639 8.45 12.44 17.75
N PHE A 640 8.51 11.11 17.84
CA PHE A 640 7.46 10.29 18.47
C PHE A 640 8.00 9.54 19.68
N GLN A 641 7.09 9.17 20.58
CA GLN A 641 7.37 8.29 21.72
C GLN A 641 6.86 6.88 21.47
N GLY A 642 7.63 5.88 21.86
CA GLY A 642 7.24 4.49 21.71
C GLY A 642 7.59 3.98 20.33
N ALA A 643 6.76 4.20 19.30
CA ALA A 643 7.02 3.67 17.97
C ALA A 643 6.44 4.51 16.82
N GLY A 644 7.13 4.56 15.69
CA GLY A 644 6.73 5.36 14.54
C GLY A 644 5.56 4.71 13.80
N PHE A 645 5.72 3.44 13.48
CA PHE A 645 4.72 2.58 12.83
C PHE A 645 4.56 1.29 13.63
N VAL A 646 3.32 0.87 13.86
CA VAL A 646 3.01 -0.28 14.72
C VAL A 646 1.93 -1.15 14.10
N ALA A 647 2.24 -2.44 13.92
CA ALA A 647 1.28 -3.52 13.74
C ALA A 647 1.07 -4.16 15.13
N GLU A 648 -0.10 -3.93 15.71
CA GLU A 648 -0.32 -4.01 17.16
C GLU A 648 -0.56 -5.43 17.68
N VAL A 649 -1.46 -6.21 17.04
CA VAL A 649 -1.98 -7.46 17.63
C VAL A 649 -1.50 -8.74 16.94
N GLY A 650 -0.98 -8.66 15.71
CA GLY A 650 -0.26 -9.76 15.07
C GLY A 650 -0.92 -10.38 13.83
N ASN A 651 -2.19 -10.06 13.57
CA ASN A 651 -2.94 -10.54 12.40
C ASN A 651 -3.04 -9.50 11.28
N GLU A 652 -2.41 -8.33 11.43
CA GLU A 652 -2.44 -7.25 10.45
C GLU A 652 -1.86 -7.67 9.10
N ARG A 653 -2.48 -7.18 8.03
CA ARG A 653 -2.03 -7.36 6.65
C ARG A 653 -1.91 -6.02 5.94
N GLY A 654 -1.16 -6.00 4.84
CA GLY A 654 -1.02 -4.86 3.94
C GLY A 654 0.44 -4.44 3.79
N THR A 655 0.66 -3.19 3.43
CA THR A 655 1.97 -2.72 2.95
C THR A 655 2.45 -1.50 3.71
N TRP A 656 3.68 -1.56 4.22
CA TRP A 656 4.43 -0.40 4.66
C TRP A 656 5.58 -0.15 3.71
N ARG A 657 5.48 0.90 2.90
CA ARG A 657 6.46 1.20 1.86
C ARG A 657 6.89 2.64 1.76
N GLY A 658 8.19 2.87 1.59
CA GLY A 658 8.73 4.21 1.35
C GLY A 658 8.53 5.16 2.54
N ASN A 659 8.26 4.64 3.73
CA ASN A 659 8.01 5.43 4.92
C ASN A 659 9.33 5.85 5.58
N ILE A 660 9.31 6.93 6.35
CA ILE A 660 10.44 7.32 7.21
C ILE A 660 9.99 7.50 8.65
N ALA A 661 10.66 6.83 9.58
CA ALA A 661 10.54 7.05 11.02
C ALA A 661 11.82 7.76 11.50
N MET A 662 11.67 8.93 12.12
CA MET A 662 12.81 9.76 12.53
C MET A 662 12.62 10.28 13.96
N LYS A 663 13.71 10.29 14.74
CA LYS A 663 13.75 10.81 16.11
C LYS A 663 12.77 10.07 17.04
N GLY A 664 12.94 8.75 17.12
CA GLY A 664 12.11 7.86 17.93
C GLY A 664 12.63 7.78 19.37
N LYS A 665 11.79 8.17 20.33
CA LYS A 665 12.12 8.15 21.76
C LYS A 665 11.54 6.92 22.43
N GLY A 666 12.36 6.25 23.20
CA GLY A 666 12.00 5.06 23.96
C GLY A 666 11.90 5.33 25.45
N ARG A 667 11.13 4.50 26.15
CA ARG A 667 11.26 4.40 27.60
C ARG A 667 12.46 3.49 27.92
N PRO A 668 13.40 3.91 28.77
CA PRO A 668 14.40 3.00 29.33
C PRO A 668 13.69 1.91 30.16
N ILE A 669 13.79 0.65 29.75
CA ILE A 669 13.22 -0.48 30.50
C ILE A 669 14.07 -0.78 31.75
N SER A 670 15.38 -0.63 31.63
CA SER A 670 16.32 -0.60 32.77
C SER A 670 17.61 0.12 32.37
N GLU A 671 18.41 0.52 33.36
CA GLU A 671 19.73 1.12 33.16
C GLU A 671 20.71 0.24 32.38
N TRP A 672 20.40 -1.04 32.13
CA TRP A 672 21.27 -1.98 31.41
C TRP A 672 20.65 -2.52 30.11
N ASN A 673 19.42 -2.12 29.78
CA ASN A 673 18.66 -2.75 28.69
C ASN A 673 17.64 -1.80 28.06
N LEU A 674 18.10 -0.95 27.15
CA LEU A 674 17.26 0.02 26.43
C LEU A 674 16.44 -0.61 25.28
N SER A 675 16.85 -1.79 24.81
CA SER A 675 16.33 -2.43 23.59
C SER A 675 15.64 -3.76 23.87
N GLN A 676 14.93 -3.93 24.99
CA GLN A 676 14.22 -5.19 25.25
C GLN A 676 12.78 -5.13 24.75
N PRO A 677 12.50 -5.58 23.52
CA PRO A 677 11.12 -5.83 23.10
C PRO A 677 10.50 -7.01 23.85
N LYS A 678 11.18 -7.64 24.82
CA LYS A 678 10.72 -8.82 25.57
C LYS A 678 10.53 -8.58 27.06
N GLU A 679 10.33 -7.34 27.46
CA GLU A 679 10.04 -7.01 28.86
C GLU A 679 8.76 -7.73 29.32
N GLY A 680 8.86 -8.47 30.42
CA GLY A 680 7.79 -9.38 30.85
C GLY A 680 6.49 -8.66 31.18
N ASN A 681 6.55 -7.50 31.82
CA ASN A 681 5.34 -6.76 32.19
C ASN A 681 4.65 -6.10 30.98
N ASP A 682 5.41 -5.63 29.99
CA ASP A 682 4.89 -5.11 28.71
C ASP A 682 4.18 -6.23 27.94
N ILE A 683 4.78 -7.42 27.86
CA ILE A 683 4.17 -8.60 27.22
C ILE A 683 2.89 -9.00 27.94
N GLU A 684 2.93 -9.17 29.26
CA GLU A 684 1.76 -9.59 30.05
C GLU A 684 0.62 -8.55 30.00
N ALA A 685 0.93 -7.26 29.85
CA ALA A 685 -0.06 -6.19 29.71
C ALA A 685 -0.51 -5.92 28.26
N GLY A 686 0.10 -6.58 27.28
CA GLY A 686 -0.14 -6.33 25.85
C GLY A 686 0.15 -4.88 25.45
N ASP A 687 1.14 -4.24 26.06
CA ASP A 687 1.49 -2.83 25.83
C ASP A 687 2.95 -2.72 25.36
N MET A 688 3.16 -3.19 24.14
CA MET A 688 4.46 -3.28 23.47
C MET A 688 4.78 -2.00 22.69
N GLY A 689 5.86 -1.98 21.89
CA GLY A 689 6.20 -0.86 21.01
C GLY A 689 6.52 0.44 21.77
N ARG A 690 7.11 0.32 22.97
CA ARG A 690 7.44 1.46 23.85
C ARG A 690 8.93 1.84 23.77
N GLY A 691 9.69 1.12 22.95
CA GLY A 691 11.16 1.11 22.97
C GLY A 691 11.82 2.26 22.24
N GLY A 692 11.08 3.12 21.53
CA GLY A 692 11.64 4.12 20.62
C GLY A 692 11.85 3.54 19.23
N ASP A 693 10.89 2.74 18.79
CA ASP A 693 11.00 1.84 17.66
C ASP A 693 10.61 2.56 16.35
N GLY A 694 11.40 2.47 15.29
CA GLY A 694 11.00 3.00 13.98
C GLY A 694 9.74 2.28 13.48
N PHE A 695 9.85 0.95 13.41
CA PHE A 695 8.83 0.04 12.90
C PHE A 695 8.69 -1.18 13.82
N TRP A 696 7.52 -1.31 14.45
CA TRP A 696 7.16 -2.44 15.31
C TRP A 696 6.19 -3.38 14.61
N PHE A 697 6.53 -4.66 14.57
CA PHE A 697 5.70 -5.72 14.03
C PHE A 697 5.42 -6.79 15.09
N GLN A 698 4.19 -6.84 15.59
CA GLN A 698 3.72 -7.99 16.35
C GLN A 698 3.49 -9.20 15.43
N GLY A 699 3.07 -8.93 14.19
CA GLY A 699 2.76 -9.91 13.14
C GLY A 699 3.85 -10.05 12.08
N ARG A 700 3.57 -10.83 11.03
CA ARG A 700 4.52 -11.11 9.93
C ARG A 700 3.95 -10.93 8.53
N GLN A 701 2.69 -10.50 8.44
CA GLN A 701 1.94 -10.40 7.19
C GLN A 701 1.84 -8.96 6.68
N VAL A 702 2.61 -8.03 7.25
CA VAL A 702 2.80 -6.68 6.71
C VAL A 702 4.08 -6.66 5.88
N VAL A 703 3.96 -6.24 4.62
CA VAL A 703 5.09 -6.07 3.69
C VAL A 703 5.91 -4.85 4.11
N ALA A 704 7.23 -4.99 4.28
CA ALA A 704 8.13 -3.89 4.63
C ALA A 704 9.14 -3.60 3.51
N GLN A 705 8.87 -2.58 2.70
CA GLN A 705 9.68 -2.23 1.52
C GLN A 705 10.20 -0.80 1.54
N ASP A 706 11.48 -0.59 1.23
CA ASP A 706 12.05 0.74 0.95
C ASP A 706 11.83 1.77 2.11
N ASN A 707 11.68 1.31 3.35
CA ASN A 707 11.46 2.17 4.51
C ASN A 707 12.78 2.64 5.12
N VAL A 708 12.76 3.77 5.82
CA VAL A 708 13.94 4.39 6.44
C VAL A 708 13.69 4.62 7.93
N ALA A 709 14.58 4.17 8.79
CA ALA A 709 14.62 4.54 10.21
C ALA A 709 15.86 5.39 10.50
N VAL A 710 15.67 6.55 11.13
CA VAL A 710 16.75 7.48 11.48
C VAL A 710 16.63 7.89 12.94
N SER A 711 17.69 7.77 13.73
CA SER A 711 17.70 8.28 15.12
C SER A 711 16.60 7.67 15.99
N THR A 712 16.42 6.35 15.87
CA THR A 712 15.47 5.56 16.66
C THR A 712 16.25 4.67 17.62
N VAL A 713 15.69 4.31 18.76
CA VAL A 713 16.36 3.32 19.63
C VAL A 713 16.45 1.98 18.90
N ASN A 714 15.32 1.43 18.47
CA ASN A 714 15.30 0.24 17.61
C ASN A 714 14.75 0.63 16.26
N ALA A 715 15.39 0.26 15.16
CA ALA A 715 14.87 0.63 13.85
C ALA A 715 13.72 -0.27 13.40
N PHE A 716 13.97 -1.58 13.29
CA PHE A 716 12.95 -2.57 12.92
C PHE A 716 12.87 -3.70 13.94
N ILE A 717 11.67 -4.03 14.42
CA ILE A 717 11.44 -5.13 15.36
C ILE A 717 10.32 -6.03 14.86
N PHE A 718 10.62 -7.31 14.64
CA PHE A 718 9.62 -8.37 14.55
C PHE A 718 9.60 -9.14 15.86
N MET A 719 8.66 -8.80 16.74
CA MET A 719 8.52 -9.42 18.05
C MET A 719 7.25 -10.25 18.10
N HIS A 720 7.40 -11.53 18.40
CA HIS A 720 6.29 -12.45 18.34
C HIS A 720 6.27 -13.40 19.51
N ARG A 721 5.67 -12.87 20.57
CA ARG A 721 5.49 -13.54 21.83
C ARG A 721 4.21 -13.01 22.44
N ASP A 722 3.49 -13.91 23.09
CA ASP A 722 2.29 -13.59 23.83
C ASP A 722 2.54 -13.78 25.33
N ALA A 723 1.59 -13.33 26.14
CA ALA A 723 1.59 -13.53 27.57
C ALA A 723 1.70 -15.02 27.93
N SER A 724 2.39 -15.29 29.04
CA SER A 724 2.61 -16.65 29.54
C SER A 724 1.32 -17.28 30.07
N SER A 725 0.39 -16.47 30.59
CA SER A 725 -0.92 -16.93 31.04
C SER A 725 -1.96 -16.89 29.91
N GLN A 726 -2.78 -17.94 29.80
CA GLN A 726 -3.87 -18.00 28.80
C GLN A 726 -4.88 -16.86 28.98
N ALA A 727 -5.12 -16.42 30.23
CA ALA A 727 -6.07 -15.35 30.54
C ALA A 727 -5.62 -13.97 30.03
N ASN A 728 -4.31 -13.79 29.79
CA ASN A 728 -3.71 -12.55 29.33
C ASN A 728 -3.25 -12.63 27.87
N ARG A 729 -3.68 -13.62 27.08
CA ARG A 729 -3.27 -13.67 25.67
C ARG A 729 -3.96 -12.54 24.89
N TRP A 730 -3.17 -11.67 24.28
CA TRP A 730 -3.67 -10.51 23.51
C TRP A 730 -3.36 -10.64 22.02
N MET A 731 -2.39 -11.49 21.67
CA MET A 731 -1.93 -11.62 20.29
C MET A 731 -2.98 -12.38 19.48
N ILE A 732 -3.42 -11.79 18.38
CA ILE A 732 -4.35 -12.44 17.46
C ILE A 732 -3.53 -13.18 16.41
N HIS A 733 -3.75 -14.49 16.34
CA HIS A 733 -3.07 -15.33 15.37
C HIS A 733 -3.60 -15.05 13.95
N PRO A 734 -2.71 -14.83 12.96
CA PRO A 734 -3.13 -14.68 11.57
C PRO A 734 -3.77 -15.97 11.04
N ARG A 735 -4.74 -15.82 10.15
CA ARG A 735 -5.45 -16.97 9.57
C ARG A 735 -4.64 -17.57 8.42
N THR A 736 -4.47 -18.89 8.43
CA THR A 736 -3.67 -19.62 7.42
C THR A 736 -4.23 -19.44 6.00
N GLU A 737 -5.54 -19.33 5.85
CA GLU A 737 -6.22 -19.12 4.56
C GLU A 737 -5.99 -17.74 3.95
N LEU A 738 -5.50 -16.77 4.74
CA LEU A 738 -5.18 -15.42 4.29
C LEU A 738 -3.71 -15.21 3.97
N PHE A 739 -2.87 -16.21 4.25
CA PHE A 739 -1.48 -16.23 3.81
C PHE A 739 -1.41 -16.37 2.28
N GLU A 740 -0.35 -15.87 1.65
CA GLU A 740 -0.22 -15.95 0.20
C GLU A 740 -0.07 -17.38 -0.34
N LEU A 741 0.40 -18.32 0.50
CA LEU A 741 0.53 -19.75 0.18
C LEU A 741 -0.18 -20.61 1.23
N PRO A 742 -1.52 -20.58 1.34
CA PRO A 742 -2.26 -21.21 2.43
C PRO A 742 -1.96 -22.68 2.62
N SER A 743 -1.76 -23.45 1.54
CA SER A 743 -1.51 -24.88 1.64
C SER A 743 -0.11 -25.22 2.16
N ALA A 744 0.81 -24.26 2.20
CA ALA A 744 2.08 -24.41 2.88
C ALA A 744 1.93 -24.47 4.41
N MET A 745 0.88 -23.86 4.96
CA MET A 745 0.63 -23.78 6.41
C MET A 745 -0.41 -24.79 6.89
N LYS A 746 -1.42 -25.11 6.06
CA LYS A 746 -2.54 -25.95 6.47
C LYS A 746 -2.11 -27.39 6.80
N GLY A 747 -2.74 -27.96 7.84
CA GLY A 747 -2.51 -29.34 8.27
C GLY A 747 -1.24 -29.55 9.09
N ARG A 748 -0.43 -28.50 9.33
CA ARG A 748 0.86 -28.61 10.03
C ARG A 748 0.78 -28.18 11.50
N GLY A 749 1.64 -28.74 12.36
CA GLY A 749 1.72 -28.38 13.78
C GLY A 749 1.33 -29.51 14.76
N VAL A 750 1.06 -29.15 16.01
CA VAL A 750 0.75 -30.07 17.12
C VAL A 750 -0.60 -29.70 17.78
N MET A 751 -1.72 -30.31 17.35
CA MET A 751 -2.98 -30.29 18.09
C MET A 751 -3.13 -31.54 18.96
N ASN A 752 -3.02 -31.37 20.28
CA ASN A 752 -3.44 -32.42 21.23
C ASN A 752 -4.77 -32.11 21.94
N THR A 753 -5.43 -30.96 21.75
CA THR A 753 -6.73 -30.69 22.37
C THR A 753 -7.68 -29.90 21.48
N ILE A 754 -8.96 -30.29 21.50
CA ILE A 754 -10.07 -29.85 20.64
C ILE A 754 -10.53 -28.39 20.92
N ILE A 755 -9.88 -27.64 21.84
CA ILE A 755 -10.46 -26.41 22.41
C ILE A 755 -9.64 -25.13 22.10
N ASP A 756 -8.46 -25.21 21.48
CA ASP A 756 -7.68 -24.02 21.14
C ASP A 756 -7.26 -24.06 19.65
N HIS A 757 -8.01 -23.38 18.79
CA HIS A 757 -7.75 -23.25 17.35
C HIS A 757 -6.50 -22.42 17.00
N THR A 758 -5.53 -22.30 17.91
CA THR A 758 -4.40 -21.38 17.78
C THR A 758 -3.21 -22.07 17.11
N TRP A 759 -3.12 -21.88 15.80
CA TRP A 759 -1.85 -22.01 15.08
C TRP A 759 -0.79 -21.20 15.84
N ASP A 760 0.37 -21.81 16.16
CA ASP A 760 1.47 -21.01 16.69
C ASP A 760 1.90 -20.07 15.56
N SER A 761 1.62 -18.79 15.73
CA SER A 761 1.90 -17.77 14.75
C SER A 761 3.40 -17.55 14.54
N SER A 762 4.25 -18.23 15.33
CA SER A 762 5.67 -18.46 15.06
C SER A 762 5.94 -19.23 13.76
N MET A 763 4.96 -19.98 13.23
CA MET A 763 5.07 -20.70 11.96
C MET A 763 5.21 -19.74 10.77
N PHE A 764 4.54 -18.59 10.78
CA PHE A 764 4.55 -17.71 9.61
C PHE A 764 5.95 -17.14 9.33
N PRO A 765 6.43 -17.15 8.07
CA PRO A 765 7.60 -16.39 7.67
C PRO A 765 7.25 -14.89 7.60
N ILE A 766 8.26 -14.01 7.67
CA ILE A 766 8.07 -12.61 7.30
C ILE A 766 7.88 -12.59 5.79
N ILE A 767 6.72 -12.11 5.33
CA ILE A 767 6.35 -12.18 3.92
C ILE A 767 7.34 -11.41 3.03
N GLU A 768 7.79 -10.23 3.49
CA GLU A 768 8.72 -9.42 2.73
C GLU A 768 9.41 -8.36 3.60
N PHE A 769 10.75 -8.33 3.52
CA PHE A 769 11.57 -7.26 4.08
C PHE A 769 12.68 -6.90 3.08
N ARG A 770 12.56 -5.77 2.38
CA ARG A 770 13.57 -5.39 1.38
C ARG A 770 13.79 -3.89 1.21
N GLY A 771 15.00 -3.51 0.79
CA GLY A 771 15.31 -2.12 0.46
C GLY A 771 15.33 -1.18 1.67
N ASN A 772 15.17 -1.72 2.88
CA ASN A 772 15.05 -0.91 4.09
C ASN A 772 16.43 -0.37 4.52
N THR A 773 16.43 0.87 4.99
CA THR A 773 17.64 1.57 5.45
C THR A 773 17.52 2.00 6.91
N VAL A 774 18.60 1.86 7.67
CA VAL A 774 18.73 2.32 9.05
C VAL A 774 19.93 3.23 9.19
N CYS A 775 19.74 4.33 9.91
CA CYS A 775 20.79 5.26 10.31
C CYS A 775 20.62 5.61 11.80
N CYS A 776 21.71 5.66 12.57
CA CYS A 776 21.70 6.19 13.93
C CYS A 776 20.71 5.45 14.86
N ALA A 777 20.88 4.14 15.02
CA ALA A 777 20.02 3.36 15.90
C ALA A 777 20.78 2.50 16.92
N TYR A 778 20.16 2.20 18.06
CA TYR A 778 20.74 1.25 19.01
C TYR A 778 20.70 -0.18 18.42
N VAL A 779 19.57 -0.65 17.89
CA VAL A 779 19.51 -1.90 17.09
C VAL A 779 18.96 -1.63 15.70
N GLY A 780 19.62 -2.14 14.66
CA GLY A 780 19.16 -2.02 13.28
C GLY A 780 17.95 -2.89 12.94
N LEU A 781 18.06 -4.21 13.13
CA LEU A 781 16.94 -5.14 12.97
C LEU A 781 16.96 -6.18 14.08
N GLN A 782 15.81 -6.40 14.69
CA GLN A 782 15.62 -7.44 15.69
C GLN A 782 14.46 -8.37 15.30
N VAL A 783 14.69 -9.68 15.32
CA VAL A 783 13.68 -10.69 15.03
C VAL A 783 13.66 -11.71 16.16
N ILE A 784 12.49 -11.86 16.79
CA ILE A 784 12.30 -12.72 17.95
C ILE A 784 10.99 -13.49 17.77
N LYS A 785 11.05 -14.83 17.80
CA LYS A 785 9.86 -15.68 17.96
C LYS A 785 9.82 -16.28 19.38
N ARG A 786 8.77 -17.06 19.65
CA ARG A 786 8.65 -17.86 20.87
C ARG A 786 9.65 -19.02 20.90
N ASN A 787 9.89 -19.65 19.75
CA ASN A 787 10.76 -20.81 19.57
C ASN A 787 11.13 -20.94 18.07
N PRO A 788 12.14 -21.75 17.71
CA PRO A 788 12.58 -21.90 16.32
C PRO A 788 11.83 -22.95 15.50
N GLU A 789 10.82 -23.65 16.04
CA GLU A 789 10.03 -24.59 15.25
C GLU A 789 9.11 -23.82 14.31
N GLN A 790 9.20 -24.09 13.01
CA GLN A 790 8.40 -23.43 11.98
C GLN A 790 7.40 -24.39 11.34
N HIS A 791 7.66 -25.70 11.40
CA HIS A 791 6.77 -26.71 10.85
C HIS A 791 6.67 -26.76 9.32
N HIS A 792 7.47 -25.97 8.59
CA HIS A 792 7.57 -26.00 7.14
C HIS A 792 8.86 -25.30 6.67
N ASP A 793 9.24 -25.52 5.42
CA ASP A 793 10.48 -25.00 4.84
C ASP A 793 10.31 -23.66 4.09
N VAL A 794 9.14 -23.01 4.11
CA VAL A 794 8.99 -21.66 3.53
C VAL A 794 9.87 -20.67 4.31
N ARG A 795 10.83 -20.04 3.62
CA ARG A 795 11.84 -19.19 4.26
C ARG A 795 11.46 -17.71 4.26
N THR A 796 11.94 -17.02 5.29
CA THR A 796 11.96 -15.55 5.31
C THR A 796 13.13 -15.02 4.48
N LEU A 797 12.89 -14.02 3.63
CA LEU A 797 13.93 -13.28 2.91
C LEU A 797 14.07 -11.86 3.45
N ILE A 798 15.26 -11.50 3.92
CA ILE A 798 15.65 -10.13 4.26
C ILE A 798 16.67 -9.69 3.20
N LYS A 799 16.33 -8.72 2.35
CA LYS A 799 17.13 -8.43 1.16
C LYS A 799 17.42 -6.95 0.95
N ASP A 800 18.56 -6.62 0.35
CA ASP A 800 18.92 -5.24 -0.04
C ASP A 800 18.82 -4.27 1.15
N THR A 801 19.41 -4.64 2.28
CA THR A 801 19.26 -3.93 3.56
C THR A 801 20.54 -3.17 3.92
N LYS A 802 20.41 -1.90 4.29
CA LYS A 802 21.54 -1.03 4.62
C LYS A 802 21.39 -0.49 6.04
N ILE A 803 22.33 -0.80 6.93
CA ILE A 803 22.30 -0.41 8.34
C ILE A 803 23.61 0.29 8.66
N TRP A 804 23.58 1.53 9.13
CA TRP A 804 24.80 2.26 9.41
C TRP A 804 24.69 3.19 10.61
N GLU A 805 25.85 3.50 11.22
CA GLU A 805 25.93 4.26 12.47
C GLU A 805 25.00 3.65 13.52
N VAL A 806 25.21 2.36 13.82
CA VAL A 806 24.43 1.63 14.83
C VAL A 806 25.30 1.05 15.93
N GLU A 807 24.70 0.80 17.09
CA GLU A 807 25.35 0.07 18.19
C GLU A 807 25.31 -1.44 17.93
N TRP A 808 24.13 -1.96 17.58
CA TRP A 808 23.89 -3.34 17.15
C TRP A 808 23.30 -3.36 15.74
N GLY A 809 23.85 -4.17 14.83
CA GLY A 809 23.36 -4.28 13.45
C GLY A 809 22.08 -5.11 13.34
N ILE A 810 22.21 -6.44 13.24
CA ILE A 810 21.07 -7.36 13.16
C ILE A 810 21.15 -8.38 14.29
N HIS A 811 20.01 -8.68 14.92
CA HIS A 811 19.89 -9.70 15.96
C HIS A 811 18.68 -10.62 15.71
N PHE A 812 18.96 -11.91 15.55
CA PHE A 812 17.94 -12.97 15.50
C PHE A 812 17.92 -13.76 16.81
N GLU A 813 16.75 -14.11 17.31
CA GLU A 813 16.58 -14.95 18.50
C GLU A 813 15.38 -15.88 18.30
N TYR A 814 15.49 -17.13 18.76
CA TYR A 814 14.40 -18.11 18.71
C TYR A 814 13.80 -18.29 17.31
N THR A 815 14.61 -18.44 16.27
CA THR A 815 14.09 -18.43 14.89
C THR A 815 14.83 -19.36 13.95
N SER A 816 14.22 -19.72 12.83
CA SER A 816 14.79 -20.63 11.84
C SER A 816 14.26 -20.30 10.45
N HIS A 817 14.94 -20.79 9.40
CA HIS A 817 14.54 -20.61 8.00
C HIS A 817 14.65 -19.17 7.49
N TYR A 818 15.75 -18.48 7.82
CA TYR A 818 16.01 -17.12 7.35
C TYR A 818 17.17 -17.08 6.38
N THR A 819 17.02 -16.23 5.37
CA THR A 819 18.08 -15.85 4.45
C THR A 819 18.20 -14.34 4.44
N THR A 820 19.36 -13.82 4.81
CA THR A 820 19.74 -12.41 4.60
C THR A 820 20.56 -12.31 3.32
N ALA A 821 20.22 -11.38 2.43
CA ALA A 821 20.85 -11.27 1.11
C ALA A 821 21.18 -9.81 0.79
N ASN A 822 22.42 -9.53 0.36
CA ASN A 822 22.89 -8.18 0.04
C ASN A 822 22.64 -7.20 1.20
N THR A 823 23.27 -7.50 2.34
CA THR A 823 23.09 -6.74 3.59
C THR A 823 24.40 -6.06 3.96
N ASP A 824 24.36 -4.74 4.12
CA ASP A 824 25.52 -3.91 4.46
C ASP A 824 25.32 -3.26 5.82
N ILE A 825 26.21 -3.55 6.76
CA ILE A 825 26.14 -3.16 8.17
C ILE A 825 27.41 -2.43 8.58
N LEU A 826 27.25 -1.19 9.05
CA LEU A 826 28.32 -0.34 9.55
C LEU A 826 28.05 0.12 10.99
N GLY A 827 28.91 -0.30 11.92
CA GLY A 827 28.86 0.12 13.31
C GLY A 827 29.32 1.56 13.51
N SER A 828 28.75 2.22 14.51
CA SER A 828 29.14 3.56 14.95
C SER A 828 30.59 3.60 15.44
N ALA A 829 31.28 4.71 15.16
CA ALA A 829 32.62 4.97 15.68
C ALA A 829 32.65 5.21 17.19
N VAL A 830 31.51 5.50 17.81
CA VAL A 830 31.35 5.66 19.26
C VAL A 830 30.24 4.72 19.71
N GLY A 831 30.51 3.92 20.74
CA GLY A 831 29.49 3.06 21.32
C GLY A 831 28.41 3.87 22.03
N TRP A 832 27.17 3.39 22.03
CA TRP A 832 26.01 4.10 22.58
C TRP A 832 26.21 4.58 24.03
N ARG A 833 27.02 3.86 24.82
CA ARG A 833 27.32 4.21 26.23
C ARG A 833 28.73 4.75 26.44
N GLY A 834 29.27 5.43 25.44
CA GLY A 834 30.61 6.02 25.50
C GLY A 834 31.73 5.00 25.30
N GLY A 835 31.41 3.79 24.82
CA GLY A 835 32.41 2.82 24.36
C GLY A 835 33.22 3.39 23.19
N THR A 836 34.44 2.88 22.99
CA THR A 836 35.29 3.31 21.87
C THR A 836 34.77 2.85 20.50
N ARG A 837 33.70 2.03 20.48
CA ARG A 837 33.02 1.57 19.28
C ARG A 837 31.70 0.84 19.56
N ALA A 838 30.90 0.63 18.52
CA ALA A 838 29.71 -0.23 18.53
C ALA A 838 30.01 -1.70 18.90
N THR A 839 29.05 -2.40 19.51
CA THR A 839 29.29 -3.73 20.10
C THR A 839 29.10 -4.91 19.14
N ARG A 840 27.95 -5.07 18.48
CA ARG A 840 27.63 -6.30 17.71
C ARG A 840 27.13 -6.02 16.29
N GLY A 841 27.82 -6.53 15.28
CA GLY A 841 27.40 -6.35 13.89
C GLY A 841 26.23 -7.23 13.49
N PHE A 842 26.48 -8.54 13.34
CA PHE A 842 25.48 -9.50 12.90
C PHE A 842 25.39 -10.65 13.90
N SER A 843 24.22 -10.84 14.49
CA SER A 843 24.05 -11.70 15.66
C SER A 843 22.97 -12.76 15.44
N TYR A 844 23.38 -14.01 15.62
CA TYR A 844 22.51 -15.14 15.88
C TYR A 844 22.50 -15.38 17.38
N GLY A 845 21.44 -14.94 18.05
CA GLY A 845 21.16 -15.22 19.46
C GLY A 845 20.75 -16.67 19.70
N ALA A 846 20.34 -16.96 20.93
CA ALA A 846 19.96 -18.30 21.35
C ALA A 846 18.83 -18.88 20.46
N ASN A 847 18.83 -20.20 20.32
CA ASN A 847 17.81 -20.95 19.57
C ASN A 847 17.63 -20.49 18.11
N THR A 848 18.72 -20.27 17.38
CA THR A 848 18.67 -19.96 15.94
C THR A 848 19.20 -21.11 15.10
N MET A 849 18.53 -21.52 14.02
CA MET A 849 18.98 -22.65 13.18
C MET A 849 18.61 -22.51 11.71
N ASP A 850 19.37 -23.18 10.84
CA ASP A 850 19.18 -23.14 9.39
C ASP A 850 19.12 -21.71 8.85
N MET A 851 20.20 -20.97 9.07
CA MET A 851 20.31 -19.54 8.77
C MET A 851 21.32 -19.32 7.66
N VAL A 852 21.02 -18.42 6.73
CA VAL A 852 21.91 -18.09 5.60
C VAL A 852 22.14 -16.59 5.55
N ALA A 853 23.40 -16.19 5.34
CA ALA A 853 23.78 -14.81 5.05
C ALA A 853 24.59 -14.76 3.75
N ASP A 854 24.00 -14.22 2.68
CA ASP A 854 24.55 -14.13 1.33
C ASP A 854 24.89 -12.68 0.96
N GLY A 855 26.15 -12.40 0.61
CA GLY A 855 26.61 -11.04 0.32
C GLY A 855 26.52 -10.11 1.53
N LEU A 856 26.85 -10.63 2.72
CA LEU A 856 26.88 -9.87 3.96
C LEU A 856 28.15 -9.02 4.06
N THR A 857 28.03 -7.72 4.27
CA THR A 857 29.15 -6.83 4.63
C THR A 857 28.95 -6.30 6.04
N VAL A 858 29.91 -6.52 6.93
CA VAL A 858 29.88 -6.05 8.32
C VAL A 858 31.21 -5.38 8.67
N SER A 859 31.17 -4.14 9.13
CA SER A 859 32.34 -3.43 9.62
C SER A 859 31.93 -2.47 10.73
N GLY A 860 32.85 -2.04 11.60
CA GLY A 860 32.51 -0.98 12.57
C GLY A 860 32.27 -1.46 14.00
N PHE A 861 32.45 -2.73 14.33
CA PHE A 861 32.02 -3.30 15.61
C PHE A 861 33.16 -3.88 16.44
N SER A 862 32.99 -4.04 17.75
CA SER A 862 33.89 -4.86 18.57
C SER A 862 33.74 -6.34 18.22
N THR A 863 32.49 -6.81 18.03
CA THR A 863 32.15 -8.15 17.53
C THR A 863 31.48 -8.04 16.16
N GLY A 864 32.14 -8.50 15.10
CA GLY A 864 31.59 -8.50 13.74
C GLY A 864 30.40 -9.47 13.60
N VAL A 865 30.64 -10.77 13.78
CA VAL A 865 29.60 -11.81 13.79
C VAL A 865 29.58 -12.48 15.15
N PHE A 866 28.39 -12.59 15.74
CA PHE A 866 28.15 -13.25 17.02
C PHE A 866 27.19 -14.43 16.85
N GLN A 867 27.55 -15.59 17.39
CA GLN A 867 26.72 -16.80 17.37
C GLN A 867 26.57 -17.36 18.78
N ASP A 868 25.34 -17.41 19.27
CA ASP A 868 24.96 -18.01 20.54
C ASP A 868 24.37 -19.40 20.30
N LYS A 869 25.23 -20.42 20.39
CA LYS A 869 24.87 -21.83 20.21
C LYS A 869 24.39 -22.48 21.51
N ARG A 870 23.48 -21.80 22.21
CA ARG A 870 22.81 -22.34 23.39
C ARG A 870 21.38 -22.72 23.04
N LEU A 871 20.99 -23.95 23.35
CA LEU A 871 19.59 -24.34 23.51
C LEU A 871 19.28 -24.51 25.00
N PRO A 872 18.05 -24.19 25.46
CA PRO A 872 17.62 -24.47 26.82
C PRO A 872 17.46 -25.98 27.11
N LEU A 873 17.61 -26.87 26.12
CA LEU A 873 17.38 -28.32 26.24
C LEU A 873 18.67 -29.11 25.92
N THR A 874 19.21 -29.80 26.91
CA THR A 874 20.48 -30.56 26.86
C THR A 874 20.40 -31.93 26.16
N ALA A 875 19.26 -32.29 25.55
CA ALA A 875 18.97 -33.68 25.12
C ALA A 875 18.96 -33.93 23.59
N TRP A 876 19.30 -32.96 22.75
CA TRP A 876 19.24 -33.09 21.29
C TRP A 876 20.64 -32.96 20.66
N PRO A 877 21.05 -33.84 19.73
CA PRO A 877 22.15 -33.51 18.82
C PRO A 877 21.68 -32.37 17.92
N VAL A 878 22.19 -31.16 18.17
CA VAL A 878 21.73 -29.93 17.51
C VAL A 878 22.58 -29.63 16.29
N ASP A 879 21.94 -29.43 15.15
CA ASP A 879 22.60 -29.04 13.91
C ASP A 879 22.16 -27.61 13.54
N TYR A 880 22.92 -26.62 14.00
CA TYR A 880 22.59 -25.20 13.85
C TYR A 880 22.64 -24.72 12.39
N ARG A 881 23.53 -25.29 11.57
CA ARG A 881 23.69 -25.02 10.12
C ARG A 881 23.66 -23.55 9.73
N HIS A 882 24.54 -22.73 10.30
CA HIS A 882 24.69 -21.35 9.85
C HIS A 882 25.61 -21.29 8.63
N VAL A 883 25.15 -20.68 7.54
CA VAL A 883 25.88 -20.56 6.27
C VAL A 883 26.11 -19.10 5.93
N TYR A 884 27.35 -18.77 5.59
CA TYR A 884 27.78 -17.45 5.14
C TYR A 884 28.35 -17.58 3.72
N ILE A 885 27.84 -16.81 2.78
CA ILE A 885 28.28 -16.80 1.37
C ILE A 885 28.74 -15.39 1.04
N ASP A 886 29.97 -15.26 0.54
CA ASP A 886 30.58 -13.96 0.19
C ASP A 886 30.50 -12.92 1.33
N ALA A 887 30.60 -13.40 2.58
CA ALA A 887 30.54 -12.56 3.75
C ALA A 887 31.88 -11.85 3.99
N THR A 888 31.84 -10.51 4.07
CA THR A 888 32.98 -9.66 4.40
C THR A 888 32.82 -9.10 5.80
N VAL A 889 33.71 -9.48 6.72
CA VAL A 889 33.76 -8.96 8.09
C VAL A 889 35.08 -8.20 8.27
N ALA A 890 35.01 -6.90 8.50
CA ALA A 890 36.20 -6.03 8.53
C ALA A 890 36.20 -5.08 9.72
N ASN A 891 37.38 -4.56 10.07
CA ASN A 891 37.58 -3.60 11.16
C ASN A 891 36.83 -4.03 12.44
N PHE A 892 37.35 -4.95 13.23
CA PHE A 892 36.79 -5.36 14.53
C PHE A 892 37.89 -5.49 15.60
N SER A 893 37.54 -5.50 16.89
CA SER A 893 38.52 -5.62 17.98
C SER A 893 38.94 -7.08 18.20
N THR A 894 40.21 -7.31 18.51
CA THR A 894 40.78 -8.64 18.80
C THR A 894 40.60 -9.09 20.26
N GLU A 895 40.00 -8.28 21.14
CA GLU A 895 40.02 -8.50 22.59
C GLU A 895 38.61 -8.55 23.24
N ARG A 896 38.17 -9.76 23.63
CA ARG A 896 37.61 -10.19 24.94
C ARG A 896 36.46 -11.23 24.91
N ASP A 897 36.63 -12.17 25.85
CA ASP A 897 35.68 -13.03 26.59
C ASP A 897 34.91 -14.15 25.84
N GLY A 898 35.62 -15.24 25.56
CA GLY A 898 35.22 -16.60 25.95
C GLY A 898 34.07 -17.32 25.23
N PHE A 899 33.23 -16.63 24.46
CA PHE A 899 32.11 -17.20 23.68
C PHE A 899 31.63 -16.15 22.65
N MET A 900 32.10 -15.98 21.41
CA MET A 900 33.32 -16.35 20.68
C MET A 900 33.96 -15.01 20.25
N ALA A 901 35.24 -14.79 20.55
CA ALA A 901 36.00 -13.68 19.97
C ALA A 901 36.10 -13.86 18.45
N SER A 902 35.80 -12.81 17.68
CA SER A 902 36.15 -12.64 16.26
C SER A 902 36.36 -13.94 15.46
N TYR A 903 35.35 -14.44 14.74
CA TYR A 903 35.64 -15.43 13.71
C TYR A 903 36.38 -14.74 12.57
N ASP A 904 37.70 -14.76 12.63
CA ASP A 904 38.57 -14.56 11.47
C ASP A 904 38.62 -15.89 10.71
N PRO A 905 38.08 -15.97 9.48
CA PRO A 905 38.13 -17.19 8.69
C PRO A 905 39.57 -17.65 8.39
N ALA A 906 40.57 -16.77 8.48
CA ALA A 906 41.99 -17.12 8.36
C ALA A 906 42.58 -17.72 9.66
N ALA A 907 42.02 -17.39 10.84
CA ALA A 907 42.51 -17.86 12.14
C ALA A 907 41.74 -19.08 12.68
N TYR A 908 40.50 -19.31 12.25
CA TYR A 908 39.65 -20.41 12.72
C TYR A 908 39.00 -21.18 11.55
N PRO A 909 39.76 -21.90 10.71
CA PRO A 909 39.26 -22.51 9.46
C PRO A 909 38.22 -23.63 9.64
N THR A 910 37.97 -24.10 10.86
CA THR A 910 36.94 -25.11 11.15
C THR A 910 35.75 -24.46 11.88
N PRO A 911 34.64 -24.22 11.18
CA PRO A 911 33.35 -23.99 11.81
C PRO A 911 33.04 -25.16 12.75
N THR A 912 32.30 -24.92 13.84
CA THR A 912 31.68 -26.04 14.60
C THR A 912 30.91 -26.93 13.64
N ALA A 913 30.83 -28.24 13.90
CA ALA A 913 30.19 -29.23 13.02
C ALA A 913 28.84 -28.72 12.44
N GLY A 914 28.78 -28.50 11.12
CA GLY A 914 27.57 -28.11 10.37
C GLY A 914 27.55 -26.69 9.78
N ASP A 915 28.33 -25.74 10.31
CA ASP A 915 28.40 -24.36 9.78
C ASP A 915 29.30 -24.26 8.53
N LYS A 916 29.05 -23.27 7.67
CA LYS A 916 29.84 -23.06 6.44
C LYS A 916 30.16 -21.60 6.16
N TRP A 917 31.40 -21.36 5.74
CA TRP A 917 31.85 -20.11 5.14
C TRP A 917 32.26 -20.38 3.71
N LEU A 918 31.49 -19.81 2.78
CA LEU A 918 31.53 -20.11 1.36
C LEU A 918 31.78 -18.84 0.56
N THR A 919 32.29 -19.03 -0.64
CA THR A 919 32.34 -17.99 -1.68
C THR A 919 31.36 -18.34 -2.80
N SER A 920 31.08 -17.40 -3.69
CA SER A 920 30.34 -17.64 -4.93
C SER A 920 30.88 -18.81 -5.77
N ALA A 921 32.15 -19.20 -5.61
CA ALA A 921 32.72 -20.36 -6.30
C ALA A 921 32.28 -21.71 -5.70
N ASN A 922 31.82 -21.72 -4.44
CA ASN A 922 31.38 -22.93 -3.75
C ASN A 922 29.88 -23.20 -3.91
N VAL A 923 29.12 -22.25 -4.45
CA VAL A 923 27.66 -22.34 -4.55
C VAL A 923 27.20 -22.31 -6.00
N ASN A 924 26.22 -23.14 -6.33
CA ASN A 924 25.56 -23.10 -7.64
C ASN A 924 24.22 -22.36 -7.52
N ARG A 925 24.24 -21.05 -7.79
CA ARG A 925 23.03 -20.21 -7.74
C ARG A 925 21.96 -20.60 -8.77
N ASN A 926 22.33 -21.35 -9.80
CA ASN A 926 21.42 -21.84 -10.84
C ASN A 926 20.92 -23.28 -10.57
N ALA A 927 21.35 -23.90 -9.47
CA ALA A 927 20.88 -25.24 -9.11
C ALA A 927 19.41 -25.18 -8.69
N ASN A 928 18.59 -26.04 -9.29
CA ASN A 928 17.25 -26.29 -8.79
C ASN A 928 17.35 -26.93 -7.40
N VAL A 929 16.49 -26.52 -6.47
CA VAL A 929 16.31 -27.24 -5.23
C VAL A 929 15.54 -28.53 -5.49
N THR A 930 15.95 -29.62 -4.85
CA THR A 930 15.30 -30.93 -4.93
C THR A 930 15.11 -31.52 -3.54
N PHE A 931 14.07 -32.33 -3.38
CA PHE A 931 13.78 -33.05 -2.13
C PHE A 931 13.58 -34.54 -2.41
N MET A 932 14.27 -35.38 -1.64
CA MET A 932 14.13 -36.83 -1.65
C MET A 932 13.55 -37.31 -0.30
N PRO A 933 12.29 -37.79 -0.25
CA PRO A 933 11.69 -38.27 0.98
C PRO A 933 12.35 -39.57 1.49
N SER A 934 12.46 -39.71 2.81
CA SER A 934 13.13 -40.84 3.48
C SER A 934 12.46 -42.20 3.25
N TRP A 935 11.15 -42.20 2.98
CA TRP A 935 10.33 -43.40 2.78
C TRP A 935 10.15 -43.82 1.32
N GLY A 936 10.74 -43.11 0.36
CA GLY A 936 10.58 -43.42 -1.07
C GLY A 936 9.12 -43.33 -1.56
N SER A 937 8.72 -44.20 -2.50
CA SER A 937 7.36 -44.22 -3.10
C SER A 937 6.31 -45.00 -2.30
N SER A 938 6.72 -45.70 -1.24
CA SER A 938 5.87 -46.55 -0.40
C SER A 938 5.57 -45.87 0.93
N ILE A 939 4.31 -45.48 1.10
CA ILE A 939 3.81 -44.65 2.20
C ILE A 939 3.77 -45.49 3.50
N PRO A 940 4.37 -45.04 4.62
CA PRO A 940 4.23 -45.70 5.90
C PRO A 940 2.79 -45.71 6.38
N ILE A 941 2.34 -46.88 6.81
CA ILE A 941 1.00 -47.15 7.33
C ILE A 941 1.12 -47.21 8.84
N TRP A 942 0.61 -46.21 9.55
CA TRP A 942 0.48 -46.32 11.00
C TRP A 942 -1.01 -46.40 11.34
N ASP A 943 -1.37 -47.33 12.21
CA ASP A 943 -2.71 -47.43 12.79
C ASP A 943 -2.85 -46.30 13.83
N PHE A 944 -3.73 -45.33 13.57
CA PHE A 944 -3.70 -43.99 14.17
C PHE A 944 -4.43 -43.86 15.53
N ASN A 945 -4.69 -44.98 16.22
CA ASN A 945 -5.37 -44.97 17.53
C ASN A 945 -4.53 -44.42 18.70
N ALA A 946 -3.35 -43.80 18.46
CA ALA A 946 -2.40 -43.40 19.52
C ALA A 946 -1.84 -41.97 19.45
N GLY A 947 -2.46 -41.02 18.73
CA GLY A 947 -2.08 -39.60 18.79
C GLY A 947 -0.67 -39.26 18.26
N ARG A 948 -0.23 -39.87 17.16
CA ARG A 948 1.13 -39.74 16.61
C ARG A 948 1.15 -38.97 15.28
N LEU A 949 2.10 -38.04 15.13
CA LEU A 949 2.29 -37.13 13.98
C LEU A 949 2.91 -37.84 12.76
N VAL A 950 2.59 -37.40 11.53
CA VAL A 950 3.32 -37.82 10.31
C VAL A 950 4.41 -36.79 10.02
N GLU A 951 5.67 -37.14 10.29
CA GLU A 951 6.81 -36.25 10.06
C GLU A 951 7.39 -36.43 8.65
N ILE A 952 7.27 -35.42 7.79
CA ILE A 952 7.93 -35.35 6.49
C ILE A 952 9.44 -35.26 6.69
N THR A 953 10.13 -36.36 6.42
CA THR A 953 11.60 -36.45 6.54
C THR A 953 12.23 -36.84 5.21
N GLY A 954 13.49 -36.48 5.02
CA GLY A 954 14.20 -36.79 3.79
C GLY A 954 15.54 -36.08 3.68
N THR A 955 15.93 -35.80 2.45
CA THR A 955 17.16 -35.08 2.11
C THR A 955 16.82 -33.97 1.12
N LYS A 956 17.21 -32.74 1.44
CA LYS A 956 17.07 -31.55 0.58
C LYS A 956 18.42 -31.25 -0.07
N THR A 957 18.46 -31.03 -1.38
CA THR A 957 19.66 -30.58 -2.09
C THR A 957 19.36 -29.26 -2.79
N ASP A 958 20.17 -28.25 -2.56
CA ASP A 958 20.12 -26.97 -3.28
C ASP A 958 21.52 -26.53 -3.75
N GLY A 959 21.65 -25.27 -4.16
CA GLY A 959 22.90 -24.70 -4.62
C GLY A 959 24.03 -24.62 -3.59
N ILE A 960 23.76 -24.90 -2.30
CA ILE A 960 24.76 -24.89 -1.23
C ILE A 960 25.31 -26.29 -1.00
N ASP A 961 24.42 -27.26 -0.73
CA ASP A 961 24.75 -28.65 -0.46
C ASP A 961 23.50 -29.54 -0.33
N THR A 962 23.74 -30.81 -0.02
CA THR A 962 22.74 -31.82 0.33
C THR A 962 22.67 -31.99 1.84
N VAL A 963 21.48 -31.83 2.43
CA VAL A 963 21.27 -31.84 3.87
C VAL A 963 20.06 -32.67 4.30
N PRO A 964 20.11 -33.35 5.47
CA PRO A 964 18.94 -33.95 6.10
C PRO A 964 17.83 -32.93 6.33
N TYR A 965 16.58 -33.34 6.12
CA TYR A 965 15.38 -32.52 6.30
C TYR A 965 14.38 -33.19 7.25
N PRO A 966 13.71 -32.43 8.14
CA PRO A 966 13.97 -31.02 8.47
C PRO A 966 15.24 -30.85 9.31
N VAL A 967 15.72 -29.61 9.46
CA VAL A 967 16.85 -29.30 10.36
C VAL A 967 16.37 -29.37 11.81
N LYS A 968 16.92 -30.29 12.62
CA LYS A 968 16.48 -30.49 14.01
C LYS A 968 16.92 -29.33 14.92
N PRO A 969 16.13 -28.97 15.97
CA PRO A 969 14.89 -29.60 16.45
C PRO A 969 13.61 -29.26 15.69
N ASP A 970 13.64 -28.45 14.62
CA ASP A 970 12.46 -28.22 13.80
C ASP A 970 11.91 -29.54 13.23
N LYS A 971 10.62 -29.53 12.90
CA LYS A 971 9.86 -30.69 12.43
C LYS A 971 9.07 -30.24 11.21
N ASP A 972 8.68 -31.14 10.31
CA ASP A 972 7.61 -30.86 9.34
C ASP A 972 6.56 -31.94 9.53
N ASN A 973 5.57 -31.65 10.37
CA ASN A 973 4.60 -32.64 10.83
C ASN A 973 3.22 -32.31 10.31
N LEU A 974 2.55 -33.31 9.74
CA LEU A 974 1.10 -33.29 9.61
C LEU A 974 0.49 -33.73 10.93
N GLY A 975 -0.19 -32.78 11.58
CA GLY A 975 -0.95 -33.02 12.80
C GLY A 975 -2.14 -33.92 12.52
N THR A 976 -2.36 -34.93 13.36
CA THR A 976 -3.42 -35.93 13.13
C THR A 976 -4.80 -35.29 13.05
N ASN A 977 -5.14 -34.40 13.98
CA ASN A 977 -6.46 -33.77 14.02
C ASN A 977 -6.62 -32.78 12.86
N GLU A 978 -5.58 -32.04 12.55
CA GLU A 978 -5.54 -31.05 11.49
C GLU A 978 -5.65 -31.72 10.12
N PHE A 979 -5.00 -32.87 9.93
CA PHE A 979 -5.15 -33.65 8.72
C PHE A 979 -6.59 -34.20 8.57
N TRP A 980 -7.15 -34.80 9.62
CA TRP A 980 -8.48 -35.44 9.56
C TRP A 980 -9.66 -34.46 9.56
N TYR A 981 -9.57 -33.36 10.30
CA TYR A 981 -10.68 -32.42 10.51
C TYR A 981 -10.54 -31.09 9.77
N SER A 982 -9.35 -30.75 9.25
CA SER A 982 -9.13 -29.52 8.47
C SER A 982 -8.69 -29.81 7.03
N TRP A 983 -7.62 -30.57 6.84
CA TRP A 983 -7.06 -30.85 5.52
C TRP A 983 -7.98 -31.71 4.66
N LEU A 984 -8.37 -32.89 5.13
CA LEU A 984 -9.19 -33.83 4.36
C LEU A 984 -10.60 -33.31 4.04
N PRO A 985 -11.30 -32.59 4.93
CA PRO A 985 -12.56 -31.94 4.58
C PRO A 985 -12.39 -30.84 3.52
N THR A 986 -11.29 -30.07 3.59
CA THR A 986 -11.01 -28.99 2.63
C THR A 986 -10.62 -29.52 1.24
N TYR A 987 -9.64 -30.43 1.20
CA TYR A 987 -8.99 -30.86 -0.04
C TYR A 987 -9.48 -32.22 -0.55
N GLY A 988 -10.11 -33.02 0.30
CA GLY A 988 -10.64 -34.34 -0.04
C GLY A 988 -9.57 -35.42 -0.24
N TYR A 989 -10.01 -36.56 -0.76
CA TYR A 989 -9.16 -37.68 -1.18
C TYR A 989 -9.58 -38.16 -2.58
N TYR A 990 -8.75 -38.98 -3.21
CA TYR A 990 -9.03 -39.62 -4.50
C TYR A 990 -9.05 -41.14 -4.36
N THR A 991 -9.74 -41.83 -5.26
CA THR A 991 -9.63 -43.29 -5.42
C THR A 991 -8.50 -43.61 -6.40
N ASP A 992 -7.56 -44.47 -6.00
CA ASP A 992 -6.51 -44.94 -6.90
C ASP A 992 -7.12 -45.73 -8.06
N SER A 993 -6.87 -45.27 -9.29
CA SER A 993 -7.35 -45.90 -10.52
C SER A 993 -6.82 -47.32 -10.72
N LEU A 994 -5.67 -47.65 -10.13
CA LEU A 994 -5.04 -48.97 -10.24
C LEU A 994 -5.43 -49.90 -9.08
N ASN A 995 -6.01 -49.35 -8.01
CA ASN A 995 -6.52 -50.12 -6.87
C ASN A 995 -7.65 -49.37 -6.17
N ALA A 996 -8.90 -49.71 -6.52
CA ALA A 996 -10.08 -49.01 -6.04
C ALA A 996 -10.28 -49.04 -4.50
N SER A 997 -9.59 -49.93 -3.78
CA SER A 997 -9.63 -49.95 -2.30
C SER A 997 -8.74 -48.88 -1.67
N ARG A 998 -7.77 -48.34 -2.41
CA ARG A 998 -6.84 -47.32 -1.93
C ARG A 998 -7.45 -45.94 -2.10
N LYS A 999 -7.54 -45.21 -1.00
CA LYS A 999 -7.88 -43.79 -0.97
C LYS A 999 -6.60 -43.00 -0.78
N ILE A 1000 -6.36 -41.99 -1.60
CA ILE A 1000 -5.12 -41.21 -1.59
C ILE A 1000 -5.44 -39.73 -1.38
N ALA A 1001 -4.84 -39.13 -0.36
CA ALA A 1001 -4.73 -37.69 -0.22
C ALA A 1001 -3.43 -37.21 -0.87
N ILE A 1002 -3.47 -36.06 -1.54
CA ILE A 1002 -2.27 -35.42 -2.09
C ILE A 1002 -1.94 -34.22 -1.20
N VAL A 1003 -0.82 -34.31 -0.49
CA VAL A 1003 -0.32 -33.23 0.36
C VAL A 1003 0.80 -32.49 -0.37
N PRO A 1004 0.67 -31.18 -0.60
CA PRO A 1004 1.73 -30.34 -1.12
C PRO A 1004 2.84 -30.20 -0.08
N HIS A 1005 4.07 -30.48 -0.48
CA HIS A 1005 5.26 -30.22 0.32
C HIS A 1005 6.09 -29.14 -0.35
N TYR A 1006 6.18 -28.02 0.36
CA TYR A 1006 6.92 -26.83 -0.03
C TYR A 1006 8.32 -26.91 0.54
N TYR A 1007 9.32 -26.71 -0.31
CA TYR A 1007 10.72 -26.68 0.08
C TYR A 1007 11.45 -25.58 -0.66
N SER A 1008 12.29 -24.84 0.04
CA SER A 1008 12.91 -23.63 -0.47
C SER A 1008 14.41 -23.80 -0.66
N ASN A 1009 14.90 -23.13 -1.69
CA ASN A 1009 16.31 -22.91 -1.90
C ASN A 1009 16.83 -21.92 -0.84
N ARG A 1010 17.88 -22.31 -0.13
CA ARG A 1010 18.48 -21.53 0.95
C ARG A 1010 19.13 -20.21 0.49
N ILE A 1011 19.51 -20.07 -0.78
CA ILE A 1011 20.22 -18.89 -1.31
C ILE A 1011 19.26 -17.76 -1.69
N ASP A 1012 18.23 -18.06 -2.49
CA ASP A 1012 17.36 -17.04 -3.10
C ASP A 1012 15.89 -17.16 -2.65
N ASN A 1013 15.60 -18.07 -1.73
CA ASN A 1013 14.26 -18.44 -1.29
C ASN A 1013 13.33 -18.84 -2.45
N SER A 1014 13.89 -19.34 -3.56
CA SER A 1014 13.07 -19.95 -4.59
C SER A 1014 12.35 -21.17 -4.02
N LEU A 1015 11.02 -21.13 -4.08
CA LEU A 1015 10.18 -22.14 -3.46
C LEU A 1015 9.84 -23.22 -4.46
N GLU A 1016 10.11 -24.48 -4.21
CA GLU A 1016 9.62 -25.57 -5.04
C GLU A 1016 8.52 -26.34 -4.32
N LEU A 1017 7.73 -27.06 -5.12
CA LEU A 1017 6.55 -27.76 -4.65
C LEU A 1017 6.53 -29.18 -5.21
N MET A 1018 6.25 -30.16 -4.35
CA MET A 1018 5.99 -31.53 -4.79
C MET A 1018 4.77 -32.14 -4.10
N ALA A 1019 4.25 -33.19 -4.72
CA ALA A 1019 3.11 -33.94 -4.21
C ALA A 1019 3.56 -35.16 -3.38
N ILE A 1020 3.22 -35.17 -2.09
CA ILE A 1020 3.35 -36.34 -1.22
C ILE A 1020 2.00 -37.08 -1.21
N PRO A 1021 1.90 -38.26 -1.84
CA PRO A 1021 0.69 -39.07 -1.73
C PRO A 1021 0.64 -39.70 -0.33
N ILE A 1022 -0.54 -39.68 0.30
CA ILE A 1022 -0.80 -40.28 1.60
C ILE A 1022 -1.99 -41.22 1.48
N GLU A 1023 -1.83 -42.49 1.87
CA GLU A 1023 -2.91 -43.46 1.84
C GLU A 1023 -3.83 -43.31 3.06
N VAL A 1024 -5.12 -43.14 2.80
CA VAL A 1024 -6.16 -42.86 3.79
C VAL A 1024 -6.93 -44.15 4.09
N ARG A 1025 -6.65 -44.79 5.22
CA ARG A 1025 -7.18 -46.14 5.52
C ARG A 1025 -8.51 -46.19 6.26
N ASN A 1026 -8.91 -45.11 6.94
CA ASN A 1026 -10.18 -45.04 7.66
C ASN A 1026 -10.76 -43.62 7.58
N THR A 1027 -11.78 -43.40 6.73
CA THR A 1027 -12.45 -42.09 6.60
C THR A 1027 -13.56 -41.87 7.62
N SER A 1028 -13.87 -42.86 8.47
CA SER A 1028 -14.99 -42.80 9.42
C SER A 1028 -14.81 -41.73 10.50
N GLY A 1029 -13.56 -41.31 10.76
CA GLY A 1029 -13.23 -40.18 11.63
C GLY A 1029 -13.13 -38.81 10.92
N ALA A 1030 -13.39 -38.76 9.61
CA ALA A 1030 -13.18 -37.58 8.76
C ALA A 1030 -14.51 -36.94 8.32
N THR A 1031 -15.27 -36.38 9.27
CA THR A 1031 -16.56 -35.73 9.00
C THR A 1031 -16.39 -34.65 7.92
N GLY A 1032 -17.14 -34.75 6.83
CA GLY A 1032 -17.09 -33.77 5.72
C GLY A 1032 -16.03 -34.02 4.64
N SER A 1033 -15.22 -35.07 4.73
CA SER A 1033 -14.28 -35.44 3.65
C SER A 1033 -15.02 -35.90 2.38
N THR A 1034 -14.53 -35.46 1.21
CA THR A 1034 -15.16 -35.76 -0.09
C THR A 1034 -14.21 -36.51 -1.02
N ASN A 1035 -14.74 -37.51 -1.75
CA ASN A 1035 -14.01 -38.15 -2.84
C ASN A 1035 -13.99 -37.20 -4.05
N LYS A 1036 -12.80 -36.80 -4.49
CA LYS A 1036 -12.56 -35.92 -5.65
C LYS A 1036 -12.48 -36.68 -6.98
N GLY A 1037 -12.74 -37.98 -6.97
CA GLY A 1037 -12.78 -38.86 -8.13
C GLY A 1037 -11.57 -39.78 -8.22
N SER A 1038 -11.28 -40.28 -9.43
CA SER A 1038 -10.16 -41.20 -9.67
C SER A 1038 -8.83 -40.47 -9.87
N LEU A 1039 -7.74 -41.08 -9.40
CA LEU A 1039 -6.36 -40.61 -9.52
C LEU A 1039 -5.47 -41.74 -10.06
N ASN A 1040 -4.69 -41.45 -11.10
CA ASN A 1040 -3.62 -42.33 -11.55
C ASN A 1040 -2.29 -41.92 -10.91
N LEU A 1041 -1.76 -42.76 -10.02
CA LEU A 1041 -0.48 -42.52 -9.34
C LEU A 1041 0.73 -42.58 -10.29
N SER A 1042 0.57 -43.20 -11.47
CA SER A 1042 1.56 -43.26 -12.55
C SER A 1042 1.40 -42.15 -13.59
N SER A 1043 0.49 -41.18 -13.37
CA SER A 1043 0.31 -40.04 -14.27
C SER A 1043 1.63 -39.30 -14.46
N PRO A 1044 1.99 -38.87 -15.69
CA PRO A 1044 3.19 -38.08 -15.92
C PRO A 1044 3.11 -36.70 -15.24
N VAL A 1045 4.28 -36.09 -15.01
CA VAL A 1045 4.39 -34.72 -14.49
C VAL A 1045 3.89 -33.73 -15.56
N PRO A 1046 3.02 -32.76 -15.22
CA PRO A 1046 2.58 -31.74 -16.15
C PRO A 1046 3.73 -30.79 -16.52
N VAL A 1047 3.51 -29.97 -17.55
CA VAL A 1047 4.47 -28.94 -17.98
C VAL A 1047 3.82 -27.58 -17.80
N ALA A 1048 4.50 -26.69 -17.09
CA ALA A 1048 4.14 -25.29 -16.96
C ALA A 1048 5.13 -24.43 -17.78
N VAL A 1049 4.64 -23.39 -18.46
CA VAL A 1049 5.46 -22.59 -19.39
C VAL A 1049 5.39 -21.10 -19.04
N ASN A 1050 6.55 -20.44 -18.97
CA ASN A 1050 6.63 -19.03 -18.65
C ASN A 1050 5.78 -18.16 -19.60
N GLN A 1051 5.18 -17.10 -19.07
CA GLN A 1051 4.32 -16.19 -19.82
C GLN A 1051 4.73 -14.72 -19.61
N ASN A 1052 4.64 -13.92 -20.67
CA ASN A 1052 4.81 -12.46 -20.60
C ASN A 1052 3.45 -11.78 -20.80
N VAL A 1053 3.16 -10.76 -19.99
CA VAL A 1053 1.89 -10.01 -20.03
C VAL A 1053 2.18 -8.51 -19.92
N THR A 1054 1.33 -7.67 -20.49
CA THR A 1054 1.40 -6.21 -20.32
C THR A 1054 0.28 -5.72 -19.41
N CYS A 1055 0.57 -4.75 -18.56
CA CYS A 1055 -0.43 -4.08 -17.72
C CYS A 1055 -0.29 -2.55 -17.87
N PRO A 1056 -1.40 -1.80 -18.03
CA PRO A 1056 -1.32 -0.35 -18.05
C PRO A 1056 -0.85 0.19 -16.69
N ALA A 1057 0.00 1.23 -16.70
CA ALA A 1057 0.47 1.89 -15.49
C ALA A 1057 -0.70 2.45 -14.66
N GLY A 1058 -0.91 1.89 -13.47
CA GLY A 1058 -2.03 2.26 -12.59
C GLY A 1058 -3.39 1.65 -12.97
N GLY A 1059 -3.44 0.69 -13.90
CA GLY A 1059 -4.62 -0.16 -14.08
C GLY A 1059 -4.44 -1.53 -13.43
N SER A 1060 -5.17 -2.53 -13.91
CA SER A 1060 -4.95 -3.95 -13.58
C SER A 1060 -5.09 -4.79 -14.84
N THR A 1061 -4.71 -6.06 -14.79
CA THR A 1061 -4.83 -6.99 -15.93
C THR A 1061 -5.20 -8.38 -15.44
N VAL A 1062 -6.17 -9.01 -16.11
CA VAL A 1062 -6.55 -10.41 -15.88
C VAL A 1062 -5.65 -11.31 -16.72
N ILE A 1063 -5.09 -12.34 -16.08
CA ILE A 1063 -4.12 -13.27 -16.63
C ILE A 1063 -4.70 -14.68 -16.53
N SER A 1064 -4.54 -15.48 -17.58
CA SER A 1064 -4.91 -16.90 -17.61
C SER A 1064 -3.63 -17.76 -17.63
N PRO A 1065 -3.09 -18.16 -16.46
CA PRO A 1065 -1.77 -18.78 -16.36
C PRO A 1065 -1.63 -20.09 -17.16
N LEU A 1066 -2.71 -20.84 -17.32
CA LEU A 1066 -2.66 -22.21 -17.87
C LEU A 1066 -2.70 -22.27 -19.41
N THR A 1067 -2.76 -21.13 -20.10
CA THR A 1067 -3.09 -21.07 -21.55
C THR A 1067 -2.06 -21.74 -22.45
N ASN A 1068 -0.79 -21.76 -22.03
CA ASN A 1068 0.35 -22.36 -22.73
C ASN A 1068 0.89 -23.62 -22.03
N ASP A 1069 0.18 -24.14 -21.01
CA ASP A 1069 0.58 -25.31 -20.24
C ASP A 1069 0.09 -26.62 -20.86
N SER A 1070 0.72 -27.74 -20.49
CA SER A 1070 0.36 -29.07 -20.95
C SER A 1070 0.18 -30.07 -19.81
N ALA A 1071 -0.91 -30.83 -19.84
CA ALA A 1071 -1.13 -31.95 -18.92
C ALA A 1071 -0.17 -33.13 -19.14
N ASN A 1072 0.58 -33.10 -20.26
CA ASN A 1072 1.53 -34.15 -20.65
C ASN A 1072 0.90 -35.56 -20.71
N GLY A 1073 -0.36 -35.66 -21.14
CA GLY A 1073 -1.12 -36.92 -21.15
C GLY A 1073 -1.75 -37.31 -19.80
N GLY A 1074 -1.58 -36.50 -18.75
CA GLY A 1074 -2.27 -36.63 -17.47
C GLY A 1074 -3.68 -36.03 -17.46
N ALA A 1075 -4.27 -35.92 -16.27
CA ALA A 1075 -5.59 -35.29 -16.10
C ALA A 1075 -5.57 -33.78 -16.44
N ALA A 1076 -6.75 -33.20 -16.66
CA ALA A 1076 -6.92 -31.77 -16.93
C ALA A 1076 -6.25 -30.90 -15.86
N LEU A 1077 -5.64 -29.80 -16.30
CA LEU A 1077 -4.92 -28.87 -15.44
C LEU A 1077 -5.85 -27.93 -14.67
N SER A 1078 -5.44 -27.59 -13.46
CA SER A 1078 -6.01 -26.49 -12.68
C SER A 1078 -4.90 -25.66 -12.05
N LEU A 1079 -5.18 -24.38 -11.78
CA LEU A 1079 -4.27 -23.51 -11.05
C LEU A 1079 -4.29 -23.93 -9.57
N HIS A 1080 -3.12 -24.22 -9.01
CA HIS A 1080 -2.99 -24.62 -7.61
C HIS A 1080 -2.76 -23.40 -6.71
N GLU A 1081 -1.63 -22.71 -6.87
CA GLU A 1081 -1.23 -21.55 -6.07
C GLU A 1081 -0.33 -20.59 -6.89
N PHE A 1082 -0.04 -19.42 -6.32
CA PHE A 1082 0.91 -18.44 -6.84
C PHE A 1082 1.58 -17.66 -5.70
N THR A 1083 2.70 -17.00 -6.03
CA THR A 1083 3.40 -16.07 -5.13
C THR A 1083 2.98 -14.63 -5.41
N GLN A 1084 3.13 -13.72 -4.44
CA GLN A 1084 3.00 -12.29 -4.73
C GLN A 1084 4.23 -11.76 -5.48
N PRO A 1085 4.04 -10.85 -6.45
CA PRO A 1085 5.15 -10.14 -7.08
C PRO A 1085 5.67 -9.00 -6.17
N VAL A 1086 6.85 -8.45 -6.46
CA VAL A 1086 7.52 -7.45 -5.61
C VAL A 1086 6.86 -6.07 -5.74
N ARG A 1087 6.44 -5.67 -6.96
CA ARG A 1087 5.96 -4.31 -7.27
C ARG A 1087 4.49 -4.31 -7.70
N GLY A 1088 3.70 -5.24 -7.17
CA GLY A 1088 2.29 -5.39 -7.48
C GLY A 1088 1.61 -6.41 -6.57
N ARG A 1089 0.35 -6.69 -6.87
CA ARG A 1089 -0.45 -7.66 -6.14
C ARG A 1089 -1.21 -8.54 -7.12
N VAL A 1090 -1.23 -9.84 -6.85
CA VAL A 1090 -1.99 -10.84 -7.60
C VAL A 1090 -3.12 -11.39 -6.75
N VAL A 1091 -4.31 -11.47 -7.33
CA VAL A 1091 -5.52 -12.03 -6.69
C VAL A 1091 -6.06 -13.18 -7.52
N ASN A 1092 -6.47 -14.27 -6.88
CA ASN A 1092 -7.15 -15.37 -7.53
C ASN A 1092 -8.60 -14.99 -7.85
N ASN A 1093 -9.05 -15.20 -9.10
CA ASN A 1093 -10.43 -14.93 -9.51
C ASN A 1093 -11.36 -16.15 -9.31
N GLY A 1094 -10.85 -17.29 -8.85
CA GLY A 1094 -11.63 -18.50 -8.57
C GLY A 1094 -12.01 -19.35 -9.79
N ASN A 1095 -11.52 -18.98 -10.98
CA ASN A 1095 -11.85 -19.62 -12.26
C ASN A 1095 -10.61 -19.96 -13.09
N ASN A 1096 -9.50 -20.33 -12.45
CA ASN A 1096 -8.17 -20.53 -13.06
C ASN A 1096 -7.54 -19.28 -13.70
N THR A 1097 -8.08 -18.08 -13.43
CA THR A 1097 -7.46 -16.80 -13.81
C THR A 1097 -7.02 -16.03 -12.56
N VAL A 1098 -6.09 -15.10 -12.74
CA VAL A 1098 -5.61 -14.20 -11.69
C VAL A 1098 -5.65 -12.76 -12.16
N THR A 1099 -5.86 -11.81 -11.25
CA THR A 1099 -5.80 -10.37 -11.54
C THR A 1099 -4.52 -9.80 -10.96
N TYR A 1100 -3.66 -9.21 -11.80
CA TYR A 1100 -2.50 -8.44 -11.40
C TYR A 1100 -2.83 -6.95 -11.33
N THR A 1101 -2.49 -6.31 -10.22
CA THR A 1101 -2.55 -4.86 -10.02
C THR A 1101 -1.16 -4.36 -9.65
N PRO A 1102 -0.50 -3.52 -10.46
CA PRO A 1102 0.78 -2.95 -10.13
C PRO A 1102 0.65 -2.02 -8.92
N GLN A 1103 1.75 -1.92 -8.18
CA GLN A 1103 1.94 -0.91 -7.17
C GLN A 1103 1.67 0.49 -7.73
N ARG A 1104 1.10 1.38 -6.91
CA ARG A 1104 0.85 2.76 -7.28
C ARG A 1104 2.14 3.46 -7.74
N GLY A 1105 2.09 4.06 -8.92
CA GLY A 1105 3.24 4.76 -9.50
C GLY A 1105 4.27 3.86 -10.19
N PHE A 1106 4.17 2.53 -10.06
CA PHE A 1106 5.12 1.62 -10.70
C PHE A 1106 4.98 1.62 -12.23
N ILE A 1107 6.13 1.57 -12.89
CA ILE A 1107 6.35 1.36 -14.33
C ILE A 1107 7.62 0.51 -14.41
N GLY A 1108 7.62 -0.53 -15.23
CA GLY A 1108 8.72 -1.48 -15.33
C GLY A 1108 8.24 -2.92 -15.35
N THR A 1109 9.14 -3.86 -15.08
CA THR A 1109 8.82 -5.29 -15.10
C THR A 1109 8.67 -5.82 -13.68
N ASP A 1110 7.62 -6.60 -13.48
CA ASP A 1110 7.35 -7.35 -12.26
C ASP A 1110 7.23 -8.84 -12.58
N THR A 1111 7.41 -9.70 -11.60
CA THR A 1111 7.33 -11.15 -11.84
C THR A 1111 6.76 -11.87 -10.63
N PHE A 1112 5.84 -12.80 -10.90
CA PHE A 1112 5.36 -13.76 -9.92
C PHE A 1112 5.37 -15.16 -10.50
N ARG A 1113 5.19 -16.15 -9.63
CA ARG A 1113 5.29 -17.58 -9.97
C ARG A 1113 3.97 -18.25 -9.68
N TYR A 1114 3.59 -19.21 -10.50
CA TYR A 1114 2.40 -20.04 -10.29
C TYR A 1114 2.72 -21.52 -10.40
N TRP A 1115 1.84 -22.35 -9.85
CA TRP A 1115 1.87 -23.80 -9.99
C TRP A 1115 0.57 -24.29 -10.61
N ASN A 1116 0.69 -25.09 -11.66
CA ASN A 1116 -0.42 -25.89 -12.17
C ASN A 1116 -0.40 -27.29 -11.53
N THR A 1117 -1.53 -27.99 -11.62
CA THR A 1117 -1.62 -29.39 -11.18
C THR A 1117 -2.51 -30.21 -12.09
N ASN A 1118 -2.13 -31.48 -12.30
CA ASN A 1118 -2.96 -32.51 -12.91
C ASN A 1118 -3.56 -33.47 -11.85
N LYS A 1119 -3.82 -32.96 -10.65
CA LYS A 1119 -4.23 -33.69 -9.43
C LYS A 1119 -3.11 -34.48 -8.75
N ARG A 1120 -2.19 -35.09 -9.52
CA ARG A 1120 -1.11 -35.92 -8.97
C ARG A 1120 0.17 -35.14 -8.71
N HIS A 1121 0.55 -34.30 -9.67
CA HIS A 1121 1.83 -33.59 -9.70
C HIS A 1121 1.60 -32.09 -9.79
N PHE A 1122 2.65 -31.34 -9.48
CA PHE A 1122 2.70 -29.89 -9.62
C PHE A 1122 3.81 -29.53 -10.60
N ALA A 1123 3.57 -28.54 -11.45
CA ALA A 1123 4.61 -27.92 -12.27
C ALA A 1123 4.52 -26.41 -12.16
N ARG A 1124 5.66 -25.75 -12.32
CA ARG A 1124 5.84 -24.33 -12.02
C ARG A 1124 6.27 -23.54 -13.25
N ALA A 1125 5.78 -22.31 -13.37
CA ALA A 1125 6.34 -21.32 -14.27
C ALA A 1125 6.23 -19.88 -13.73
N ASN A 1126 6.92 -18.96 -14.40
CA ASN A 1126 6.94 -17.54 -14.10
C ASN A 1126 5.98 -16.78 -15.03
N ILE A 1127 5.29 -15.80 -14.45
CA ILE A 1127 4.57 -14.77 -15.20
C ILE A 1127 5.32 -13.46 -15.01
N THR A 1128 5.79 -12.90 -16.11
CA THR A 1128 6.48 -11.62 -16.17
C THR A 1128 5.52 -10.56 -16.71
N VAL A 1129 5.25 -9.52 -15.90
CA VAL A 1129 4.32 -8.45 -16.25
C VAL A 1129 5.10 -7.17 -16.55
N THR A 1130 4.96 -6.63 -17.74
CA THR A 1130 5.49 -5.32 -18.12
C THR A 1130 4.42 -4.25 -17.91
N VAL A 1131 4.69 -3.34 -16.97
CA VAL A 1131 3.83 -2.20 -16.63
C VAL A 1131 4.31 -0.98 -17.41
N SER A 1132 3.44 -0.46 -18.28
CA SER A 1132 3.76 0.66 -19.19
C SER A 1132 2.67 1.71 -19.23
#